data_AF-A0A2V4HZP9-F1
#
_entry.id   AF-A0A2V4HZP9-F1
#
_cell.length_a   1.000
_cell.length_b   1.000
_cell.length_c   1.000
_cell.angle_alpha   90.00
_cell.angle_beta   90.00
_cell.angle_gamma   90.00
#
_symmetry.space_group_name_H-M   'P 1'
#
loop_
_entity.id
_entity.type
_entity.pdbx_description
1 polymer ?
#
loop_
_entity_poly.entity_id
_entity_poly.type
_entity_poly.pdbx_seq_one_letter_code
_entity_poly.pdbx_strand_id
1 'polypeptide(L)'
;MVYTQDGYVRRTLMLIGCLVRGYKTYSNVNFIPLIKEKPHKLSIFIGDNGAGKSSILEAIDVCFNNRDWNFNIGSKRSEAFICPVFILKKDECKISNKALQYISDFFWSYQLPSNSSVVTYDGMEKFVSFREQIKAWANPADYYLICVGVDSDKETYFTSTLDTAIRNKLRPKGVSYSDLDNLKKNVLNLYKYIYIPVEVTTKDVLSIESLELQGLMDKNLISEIENILKESRNNTSIVEEINTKLDVFLRSINDTLGKDNYNYSTPAIGQKKLHASDIVSPIIESYFANRTLQKDKKPISALSSGEQRRALIDVAHAFVTNSQSRQKELIVAIDEPEASLANRASYEQFRKIFAIAEQRNCQAIISTHWYGLLITSQNAALHHIHNDSSKTEINSFDLSNVHESRRAFPDSIAMKSFFDLISSILSIVKNSNENWIICEGSDDKNYLSKLINGSVPNLTILPVGGIANVIKIFNYLKIAVQDTSERKLIQGKIFCVIDTDNVRTEVTPCLKSEERSVLQIKRFQLEDGSAKLIDPTSNGYYSRTVLEDCLPASDYADACNITCSILKKPFSIECNPSATYAMVNYDMAFLETDSLKHRGTVKAFVMDSHNKYLISENYVSLRNPEWMKTITDFFSPPTKPSEASKKNDTAVLG
;
A
#
# COMPACT_ATOMS: atom_id res chain seq x y z
N MET A 1 -8.54 8.41 -13.85
CA MET A 1 -8.13 9.56 -13.02
C MET A 1 -7.04 10.32 -13.77
N VAL A 2 -7.10 11.64 -13.63
CA VAL A 2 -6.42 12.68 -14.41
C VAL A 2 -4.96 12.82 -13.97
N TYR A 3 -4.03 12.81 -14.92
CA TYR A 3 -2.67 13.30 -14.68
C TYR A 3 -2.73 14.82 -14.47
N THR A 4 -2.30 15.29 -13.31
CA THR A 4 -2.03 16.72 -13.09
C THR A 4 -0.63 17.05 -13.64
N GLN A 5 -0.54 18.22 -14.28
CA GLN A 5 0.50 18.66 -15.23
C GLN A 5 1.91 18.88 -14.67
N ASP A 6 2.19 18.49 -13.44
CA ASP A 6 3.52 18.69 -12.85
C ASP A 6 4.20 17.35 -12.64
N GLY A 7 5.32 17.13 -13.33
CA GLY A 7 6.20 15.96 -13.17
C GLY A 7 6.78 15.84 -11.76
N TYR A 8 5.96 15.40 -10.80
CA TYR A 8 6.33 15.28 -9.41
C TYR A 8 6.88 13.88 -9.11
N VAL A 9 8.21 13.84 -8.98
CA VAL A 9 8.98 12.84 -8.24
C VAL A 9 8.20 12.41 -6.98
N ARG A 10 7.86 11.11 -6.91
CA ARG A 10 7.35 10.48 -5.68
C ARG A 10 8.38 10.74 -4.58
N ARG A 11 7.95 11.39 -3.47
CA ARG A 11 8.83 11.52 -2.30
C ARG A 11 9.23 10.14 -1.80
N THR A 12 10.53 9.91 -1.63
CA THR A 12 11.14 8.58 -1.37
C THR A 12 11.81 8.54 0.00
N LEU A 13 11.20 9.22 0.97
CA LEU A 13 11.43 8.94 2.39
C LEU A 13 10.62 7.68 2.74
N MET A 14 11.29 6.57 3.06
CA MET A 14 10.61 5.28 3.30
C MET A 14 11.20 4.53 4.48
N LEU A 15 10.32 3.97 5.31
CA LEU A 15 10.67 2.87 6.19
C LEU A 15 10.71 1.59 5.34
N ILE A 16 11.84 0.87 5.37
CA ILE A 16 12.11 -0.27 4.48
C ILE A 16 12.36 -1.59 5.22
N GLY A 17 12.59 -1.54 6.53
CA GLY A 17 12.77 -2.71 7.37
C GLY A 17 12.93 -2.35 8.84
N CYS A 18 13.18 -3.34 9.68
CA CYS A 18 13.46 -3.16 11.10
C CYS A 18 14.41 -4.26 11.61
N LEU A 19 15.41 -3.89 12.39
CA LEU A 19 16.21 -4.83 13.16
C LEU A 19 15.66 -4.91 14.59
N VAL A 20 15.31 -6.10 15.04
CA VAL A 20 14.67 -6.32 16.35
C VAL A 20 15.40 -7.41 17.12
N ARG A 21 15.58 -7.20 18.42
CA ARG A 21 16.07 -8.20 19.37
C ARG A 21 15.40 -8.04 20.73
N GLY A 22 15.06 -9.16 21.36
CA GLY A 22 14.53 -9.21 22.72
C GLY A 22 13.12 -8.64 22.88
N TYR A 23 12.30 -8.67 21.82
CA TYR A 23 10.93 -8.15 21.84
C TYR A 23 9.92 -9.25 21.49
N LYS A 24 8.97 -9.52 22.39
CA LYS A 24 7.95 -10.59 22.29
C LYS A 24 8.51 -11.92 21.77
N THR A 25 8.28 -12.28 20.51
CA THR A 25 8.69 -13.55 19.90
C THR A 25 10.10 -13.51 19.32
N TYR A 26 10.69 -12.32 19.15
CA TYR A 26 12.00 -12.11 18.55
C TYR A 26 13.10 -12.10 19.61
N SER A 27 13.64 -13.28 19.96
CA SER A 27 14.69 -13.43 20.98
C SER A 27 16.09 -13.01 20.48
N ASN A 28 16.45 -13.41 19.27
CA ASN A 28 17.74 -13.10 18.62
C ASN A 28 17.67 -11.83 17.77
N VAL A 29 18.80 -11.45 17.14
CA VAL A 29 18.81 -10.36 16.15
C VAL A 29 18.06 -10.83 14.90
N ASN A 30 16.92 -10.20 14.64
CA ASN A 30 16.09 -10.48 13.48
C ASN A 30 16.05 -9.25 12.57
N PHE A 31 16.32 -9.44 11.28
CA PHE A 31 16.01 -8.44 10.28
C PHE A 31 14.66 -8.72 9.65
N ILE A 32 13.78 -7.73 9.72
CA ILE A 32 12.41 -7.78 9.27
C ILE A 32 12.28 -6.83 8.09
N PRO A 33 12.29 -7.33 6.83
CA PRO A 33 12.03 -6.48 5.67
C PRO A 33 10.58 -5.99 5.68
N LEU A 34 10.36 -4.75 5.26
CA LEU A 34 9.03 -4.17 5.02
C LEU A 34 8.74 -3.96 3.53
N ILE A 35 9.78 -4.11 2.71
CA ILE A 35 9.69 -4.12 1.25
C ILE A 35 10.48 -5.32 0.73
N LYS A 36 10.43 -5.54 -0.58
CA LYS A 36 11.27 -6.53 -1.26
C LYS A 36 12.26 -5.81 -2.19
N GLU A 37 12.17 -6.03 -3.49
CA GLU A 37 13.08 -5.50 -4.50
C GLU A 37 12.64 -4.15 -5.03
N LYS A 38 11.38 -3.76 -4.82
CA LYS A 38 10.80 -2.49 -5.27
C LYS A 38 10.38 -1.64 -4.07
N PRO A 39 10.24 -0.31 -4.24
CA PRO A 39 9.76 0.60 -3.20
C PRO A 39 8.26 0.46 -2.96
N HIS A 40 7.82 -0.71 -2.49
CA HIS A 40 6.42 -0.96 -2.12
C HIS A 40 6.00 -0.04 -0.97
N LYS A 41 4.79 0.53 -1.07
CA LYS A 41 4.18 1.33 0.00
C LYS A 41 3.24 0.51 0.88
N LEU A 42 2.91 -0.70 0.46
CA LEU A 42 2.09 -1.66 1.21
C LEU A 42 2.94 -2.88 1.58
N SER A 43 2.99 -3.21 2.87
CA SER A 43 3.64 -4.39 3.43
C SER A 43 2.60 -5.24 4.14
N ILE A 44 2.53 -6.54 3.80
CA ILE A 44 1.53 -7.48 4.31
C ILE A 44 2.23 -8.65 4.97
N PHE A 45 2.00 -8.85 6.27
CA PHE A 45 2.52 -9.96 7.05
C PHE A 45 1.46 -11.05 7.22
N ILE A 46 1.80 -12.27 6.80
CA ILE A 46 0.98 -13.48 6.98
C ILE A 46 1.80 -14.56 7.71
N GLY A 47 1.12 -15.56 8.25
CA GLY A 47 1.73 -16.66 8.99
C GLY A 47 0.85 -17.13 10.15
N ASP A 48 1.23 -18.22 10.79
CA ASP A 48 0.43 -18.86 11.84
C ASP A 48 0.20 -17.96 13.08
N ASN A 49 -0.78 -18.35 13.90
CA ASN A 49 -1.05 -17.66 15.17
C ASN A 49 0.21 -17.72 16.04
N GLY A 50 0.58 -16.59 16.65
CA GLY A 50 1.80 -16.52 17.47
C GLY A 50 3.12 -16.47 16.70
N ALA A 51 3.12 -16.44 15.35
CA ALA A 51 4.35 -16.32 14.55
C ALA A 51 5.08 -14.98 14.74
N GLY A 52 4.44 -13.97 15.35
CA GLY A 52 5.05 -12.66 15.64
C GLY A 52 4.61 -11.52 14.72
N LYS A 53 3.60 -11.69 13.87
CA LYS A 53 3.10 -10.65 12.95
C LYS A 53 2.79 -9.32 13.65
N SER A 54 1.92 -9.34 14.66
CA SER A 54 1.56 -8.18 15.49
C SER A 54 2.76 -7.57 16.21
N SER A 55 3.68 -8.43 16.69
CA SER A 55 4.91 -8.01 17.38
C SER A 55 5.78 -7.07 16.54
N ILE A 56 5.74 -7.18 15.21
CA ILE A 56 6.48 -6.28 14.29
C ILE A 56 5.92 -4.87 14.38
N LEU A 57 4.60 -4.73 14.20
CA LEU A 57 3.91 -3.46 14.17
C LEU A 57 4.04 -2.75 15.53
N GLU A 58 3.94 -3.51 16.62
CA GLU A 58 4.12 -3.01 17.98
C GLU A 58 5.58 -2.61 18.27
N ALA A 59 6.56 -3.37 17.80
CA ALA A 59 7.97 -3.01 17.98
C ALA A 59 8.28 -1.65 17.33
N ILE A 60 7.81 -1.42 16.11
CA ILE A 60 7.98 -0.13 15.43
C ILE A 60 7.28 0.99 16.21
N ASP A 61 6.09 0.72 16.77
CA ASP A 61 5.34 1.66 17.60
C ASP A 61 6.10 2.09 18.87
N VAL A 62 6.85 1.17 19.50
CA VAL A 62 7.73 1.45 20.65
C VAL A 62 8.78 2.52 20.33
N CYS A 63 9.26 2.57 19.08
CA CYS A 63 10.23 3.57 18.63
C CYS A 63 9.58 4.93 18.34
N PHE A 64 8.42 4.95 17.68
CA PHE A 64 7.79 6.20 17.23
C PHE A 64 6.95 6.88 18.30
N ASN A 65 6.20 6.10 19.07
CA ASN A 65 5.19 6.60 20.00
C ASN A 65 5.52 6.31 21.48
N ASN A 66 6.74 5.86 21.74
CA ASN A 66 7.27 5.58 23.09
C ASN A 66 6.38 4.65 23.93
N ARG A 67 5.78 3.64 23.31
CA ARG A 67 5.03 2.60 24.03
C ARG A 67 5.90 1.76 24.97
N ASP A 68 5.25 1.08 25.91
CA ASP A 68 5.91 0.17 26.84
C ASP A 68 6.59 -0.99 26.12
N TRP A 69 7.74 -1.42 26.66
CA TRP A 69 8.51 -2.50 26.10
C TRP A 69 7.99 -3.86 26.55
N ASN A 70 7.63 -4.73 25.61
CA ASN A 70 7.23 -6.11 25.90
C ASN A 70 8.39 -7.08 25.61
N PHE A 71 9.14 -7.42 26.66
CA PHE A 71 10.35 -8.22 26.54
C PHE A 71 10.04 -9.67 26.15
N ASN A 72 10.88 -10.24 25.29
CA ASN A 72 10.88 -11.68 25.05
C ASN A 72 11.24 -12.43 26.35
N ILE A 73 10.46 -13.47 26.67
CA ILE A 73 10.71 -14.35 27.82
C ILE A 73 11.97 -15.16 27.53
N GLY A 74 13.02 -14.94 28.33
CA GLY A 74 14.32 -15.62 28.20
C GLY A 74 15.43 -14.80 27.56
N SER A 75 15.11 -13.63 26.98
CA SER A 75 16.13 -12.71 26.46
C SER A 75 16.71 -11.81 27.55
N LYS A 76 18.00 -11.49 27.45
CA LYS A 76 18.63 -10.48 28.30
C LYS A 76 18.15 -9.09 27.92
N ARG A 77 17.55 -8.37 28.88
CA ARG A 77 17.00 -7.02 28.66
C ARG A 77 18.07 -6.04 28.14
N SER A 78 19.28 -6.10 28.68
CA SER A 78 20.42 -5.25 28.29
C SER A 78 20.88 -5.42 26.84
N GLU A 79 20.41 -6.46 26.15
CA GLU A 79 20.77 -6.73 24.76
C GLU A 79 19.58 -6.49 23.81
N ALA A 80 18.43 -6.07 24.34
CA ALA A 80 17.22 -5.83 23.57
C ALA A 80 17.26 -4.46 22.88
N PHE A 81 16.86 -4.43 21.61
CA PHE A 81 16.80 -3.20 20.82
C PHE A 81 15.77 -3.32 19.69
N ILE A 82 15.30 -2.17 19.22
CA ILE A 82 14.46 -2.03 18.04
C ILE A 82 15.01 -0.88 17.21
N CYS A 83 15.46 -1.18 16.00
CA CYS A 83 16.07 -0.21 15.09
C CYS A 83 15.39 -0.26 13.72
N PRO A 84 14.41 0.62 13.47
CA PRO A 84 13.85 0.81 12.14
C PRO A 84 14.92 1.23 11.12
N VAL A 85 14.75 0.78 9.88
CA VAL A 85 15.65 1.03 8.74
C VAL A 85 14.97 1.92 7.74
N PHE A 86 15.60 3.04 7.41
CA PHE A 86 15.07 4.08 6.54
C PHE A 86 15.93 4.29 5.30
N ILE A 87 15.26 4.60 4.19
CA ILE A 87 15.87 5.18 3.00
C ILE A 87 15.38 6.61 2.84
N LEU A 88 16.30 7.55 2.62
CA LEU A 88 15.98 8.97 2.54
C LEU A 88 16.62 9.57 1.29
N LYS A 89 15.85 10.08 0.35
CA LYS A 89 16.39 10.78 -0.83
C LYS A 89 17.08 12.08 -0.40
N LYS A 90 18.32 12.31 -0.87
CA LYS A 90 19.16 13.41 -0.35
C LYS A 90 18.63 14.79 -0.67
N ASP A 91 18.04 14.99 -1.85
CA ASP A 91 17.43 16.25 -2.29
C ASP A 91 16.16 16.62 -1.51
N GLU A 92 15.47 15.63 -0.94
CA GLU A 92 14.24 15.80 -0.16
C GLU A 92 14.49 15.84 1.35
N CYS A 93 15.60 15.26 1.81
CA CYS A 93 15.96 15.17 3.23
C CYS A 93 16.52 16.49 3.76
N LYS A 94 15.73 17.21 4.56
CA LYS A 94 16.13 18.49 5.17
C LYS A 94 16.86 18.34 6.51
N ILE A 95 17.38 17.15 6.83
CA ILE A 95 18.07 16.90 8.09
C ILE A 95 19.48 17.52 8.02
N SER A 96 19.66 18.65 8.71
CA SER A 96 20.97 19.25 8.92
C SER A 96 21.68 18.59 10.11
N ASN A 97 22.34 17.46 9.88
CA ASN A 97 23.15 16.77 10.89
C ASN A 97 24.41 16.14 10.28
N LYS A 98 25.58 16.56 10.76
CA LYS A 98 26.90 16.08 10.29
C LYS A 98 27.09 14.57 10.41
N ALA A 99 26.39 13.90 11.34
CA ALA A 99 26.50 12.46 11.55
C ALA A 99 25.76 11.64 10.47
N LEU A 100 24.74 12.22 9.81
CA LEU A 100 23.88 11.51 8.87
C LEU A 100 24.67 10.87 7.72
N GLN A 101 25.54 11.65 7.06
CA GLN A 101 26.35 11.15 5.94
C GLN A 101 27.27 10.01 6.39
N TYR A 102 27.99 10.19 7.50
CA TYR A 102 28.94 9.17 7.98
C TYR A 102 28.26 7.86 8.40
N ILE A 103 27.07 7.93 9.01
CA ILE A 103 26.30 6.76 9.38
C ILE A 103 25.74 6.07 8.14
N SER A 104 25.26 6.85 7.18
CA SER A 104 24.79 6.30 5.91
C SER A 104 25.90 5.58 5.15
N ASP A 105 27.09 6.17 5.07
CA ASP A 105 28.24 5.56 4.42
C ASP A 105 28.63 4.24 5.11
N PHE A 106 28.56 4.22 6.45
CA PHE A 106 28.79 3.00 7.23
C PHE A 106 27.80 1.90 6.83
N PHE A 107 26.49 2.16 6.84
CA PHE A 107 25.49 1.16 6.50
C PHE A 107 25.54 0.71 5.04
N TRP A 108 25.86 1.61 4.10
CA TRP A 108 26.05 1.25 2.69
C TRP A 108 27.26 0.34 2.45
N SER A 109 28.34 0.58 3.19
CA SER A 109 29.62 -0.13 3.03
C SER A 109 29.78 -1.36 3.92
N TYR A 110 28.91 -1.55 4.92
CA TYR A 110 29.07 -2.59 5.94
C TYR A 110 29.17 -3.99 5.33
N GLN A 111 30.11 -4.79 5.81
CA GLN A 111 30.28 -6.19 5.43
C GLN A 111 30.39 -7.03 6.70
N LEU A 112 29.94 -8.27 6.64
CA LEU A 112 30.07 -9.21 7.75
C LEU A 112 31.56 -9.53 8.02
N PRO A 113 31.98 -9.67 9.28
CA PRO A 113 33.33 -10.12 9.61
C PRO A 113 33.59 -11.54 9.07
N SER A 114 34.78 -11.80 8.52
CA SER A 114 35.13 -13.08 7.89
C SER A 114 35.04 -14.32 8.80
N ASN A 115 35.03 -14.14 10.12
CA ASN A 115 34.99 -15.22 11.13
C ASN A 115 33.66 -15.25 11.92
N SER A 116 32.57 -14.71 11.38
CA SER A 116 31.26 -14.74 12.04
C SER A 116 30.61 -16.11 11.95
N SER A 117 30.21 -16.69 13.09
CA SER A 117 29.33 -17.86 13.10
C SER A 117 27.94 -17.49 12.58
N VAL A 118 27.42 -18.27 11.63
CA VAL A 118 26.13 -18.03 10.91
C VAL A 118 24.97 -17.77 11.88
N VAL A 119 24.90 -18.50 13.00
CA VAL A 119 23.78 -18.40 13.97
C VAL A 119 23.73 -17.03 14.68
N THR A 120 24.87 -16.40 14.93
CA THR A 120 24.94 -15.14 15.73
C THR A 120 24.63 -13.90 14.89
N TYR A 121 24.80 -13.99 13.56
CA TYR A 121 24.70 -12.87 12.64
C TYR A 121 23.60 -13.02 11.58
N ASP A 122 22.74 -14.05 11.66
CA ASP A 122 21.67 -14.33 10.68
C ASP A 122 20.83 -13.09 10.33
N GLY A 123 20.40 -12.30 11.34
CA GLY A 123 19.68 -11.05 11.09
C GLY A 123 20.52 -10.00 10.34
N MET A 124 21.80 -9.84 10.68
CA MET A 124 22.68 -8.89 9.99
C MET A 124 23.04 -9.35 8.58
N GLU A 125 23.17 -10.65 8.36
CA GLU A 125 23.36 -11.26 7.04
C GLU A 125 22.16 -11.00 6.13
N LYS A 126 20.95 -11.22 6.64
CA LYS A 126 19.69 -10.88 5.96
C LYS A 126 19.62 -9.39 5.61
N PHE A 127 20.03 -8.51 6.53
CA PHE A 127 20.11 -7.07 6.25
C PHE A 127 21.10 -6.74 5.12
N VAL A 128 22.30 -7.32 5.12
CA VAL A 128 23.31 -7.08 4.07
C VAL A 128 22.80 -7.56 2.71
N SER A 129 22.23 -8.76 2.64
CA SER A 129 21.62 -9.30 1.42
C SER A 129 20.50 -8.41 0.89
N PHE A 130 19.60 -7.98 1.77
CA PHE A 130 18.51 -7.06 1.43
C PHE A 130 19.01 -5.69 0.94
N ARG A 131 20.04 -5.12 1.57
CA ARG A 131 20.66 -3.87 1.15
C ARG A 131 21.20 -3.96 -0.28
N GLU A 132 21.85 -5.06 -0.64
CA GLU A 132 22.36 -5.23 -2.01
C GLU A 132 21.22 -5.27 -3.05
N GLN A 133 20.07 -5.87 -2.70
CA GLN A 133 18.88 -5.84 -3.57
C GLN A 133 18.34 -4.42 -3.77
N ILE A 134 18.30 -3.60 -2.71
CA ILE A 134 17.81 -2.22 -2.76
C ILE A 134 18.64 -1.31 -3.68
N LYS A 135 19.94 -1.58 -3.83
CA LYS A 135 20.82 -0.78 -4.70
C LYS A 135 20.35 -0.74 -6.16
N ALA A 136 19.49 -1.67 -6.57
CA ALA A 136 18.88 -1.69 -7.90
C ALA A 136 18.06 -0.43 -8.20
N TRP A 137 17.48 0.23 -7.18
CA TRP A 137 16.65 1.43 -7.36
C TRP A 137 17.04 2.62 -6.46
N ALA A 138 17.81 2.38 -5.39
CA ALA A 138 18.30 3.44 -4.51
C ALA A 138 19.82 3.51 -4.52
N ASN A 139 20.35 4.42 -5.35
CA ASN A 139 21.79 4.65 -5.45
C ASN A 139 22.33 5.35 -4.18
N PRO A 140 23.41 4.85 -3.55
CA PRO A 140 24.07 5.53 -2.41
C PRO A 140 24.48 7.00 -2.68
N ALA A 141 24.67 7.38 -3.95
CA ALA A 141 24.92 8.77 -4.35
C ALA A 141 23.71 9.67 -4.07
N ASP A 142 22.49 9.18 -4.30
CA ASP A 142 21.24 9.94 -4.27
C ASP A 142 20.41 9.68 -3.00
N TYR A 143 20.75 8.63 -2.24
CA TYR A 143 20.00 8.18 -1.07
C TYR A 143 20.88 7.97 0.16
N TYR A 144 20.35 8.37 1.32
CA TYR A 144 20.81 7.94 2.62
C TYR A 144 20.16 6.61 3.01
N LEU A 145 20.93 5.72 3.64
CA LEU A 145 20.46 4.50 4.30
C LEU A 145 20.82 4.60 5.79
N ILE A 146 19.82 4.60 6.66
CA ILE A 146 20.06 4.73 8.10
C ILE A 146 19.23 3.71 8.88
N CYS A 147 19.87 3.01 9.80
CA CYS A 147 19.23 2.17 10.80
C CYS A 147 19.41 2.84 12.15
N VAL A 148 18.32 3.29 12.76
CA VAL A 148 18.36 4.03 14.04
C VAL A 148 17.04 3.85 14.79
N GLY A 149 17.13 3.56 16.07
CA GLY A 149 15.99 3.40 16.96
C GLY A 149 16.41 3.48 18.42
N VAL A 150 15.95 2.53 19.22
CA VAL A 150 16.12 2.54 20.68
C VAL A 150 16.53 1.18 21.25
N ASP A 151 17.27 1.22 22.36
CA ASP A 151 17.50 0.06 23.23
C ASP A 151 16.39 -0.08 24.29
N SER A 152 16.55 -1.06 25.20
CA SER A 152 15.61 -1.32 26.30
C SER A 152 15.40 -0.12 27.23
N ASP A 153 16.38 0.77 27.34
CA ASP A 153 16.35 1.96 28.20
C ASP A 153 15.85 3.20 27.43
N LYS A 154 15.39 3.02 26.19
CA LYS A 154 14.91 4.06 25.27
C LYS A 154 16.00 5.02 24.79
N GLU A 155 17.26 4.66 24.99
CA GLU A 155 18.40 5.43 24.52
C GLU A 155 18.65 5.19 23.03
N THR A 156 19.28 6.17 22.37
CA THR A 156 19.54 6.09 20.93
C THR A 156 20.44 4.90 20.62
N TYR A 157 19.98 4.03 19.72
CA TYR A 157 20.69 2.81 19.34
C TYR A 157 20.67 2.60 17.82
N PHE A 158 21.79 2.14 17.25
CA PHE A 158 21.90 1.94 15.79
C PHE A 158 21.70 0.49 15.38
N THR A 159 22.36 -0.48 16.02
CA THR A 159 22.12 -1.93 15.87
C THR A 159 23.14 -2.76 16.65
N SER A 160 22.72 -3.88 17.25
CA SER A 160 23.51 -4.97 17.88
C SER A 160 24.97 -4.60 18.27
N THR A 161 25.96 -5.43 17.92
CA THR A 161 27.39 -5.20 18.20
C THR A 161 27.99 -4.03 17.42
N LEU A 162 27.25 -3.44 16.47
CA LEU A 162 27.77 -2.36 15.63
C LEU A 162 27.55 -0.99 16.23
N ASP A 163 26.66 -0.81 17.21
CA ASP A 163 26.44 0.48 17.85
C ASP A 163 27.75 1.06 18.41
N THR A 164 28.49 0.25 19.18
CA THR A 164 29.82 0.60 19.68
C THR A 164 30.82 0.87 18.54
N ALA A 165 30.80 0.07 17.48
CA ALA A 165 31.68 0.24 16.34
C ALA A 165 31.41 1.54 15.57
N ILE A 166 30.13 1.89 15.40
CA ILE A 166 29.68 3.15 14.79
C ILE A 166 30.15 4.32 15.65
N ARG A 167 29.85 4.31 16.95
CA ARG A 167 30.28 5.39 17.86
C ARG A 167 31.79 5.59 17.88
N ASN A 168 32.56 4.51 17.93
CA ASN A 168 34.02 4.57 17.91
C ASN A 168 34.58 5.12 16.60
N LYS A 169 33.95 4.82 15.45
CA LYS A 169 34.33 5.40 14.15
C LYS A 169 33.94 6.87 14.00
N LEU A 170 32.89 7.31 14.68
CA LEU A 170 32.35 8.67 14.58
C LEU A 170 32.99 9.65 15.57
N ARG A 171 33.45 9.17 16.74
CA ARG A 171 34.09 10.02 17.77
C ARG A 171 35.29 10.82 17.25
N PRO A 172 36.24 10.24 16.45
CA PRO A 172 37.33 11.01 15.85
C PRO A 172 36.87 12.06 14.83
N LYS A 173 35.66 11.91 14.27
CA LYS A 173 35.06 12.85 13.32
C LYS A 173 34.31 14.00 14.01
N GLY A 174 34.45 14.13 15.34
CA GLY A 174 33.82 15.17 16.12
C GLY A 174 32.31 15.00 16.30
N VAL A 175 31.78 13.78 16.15
CA VAL A 175 30.36 13.46 16.41
C VAL A 175 30.19 13.08 17.88
N SER A 176 29.33 13.81 18.57
CA SER A 176 28.98 13.61 19.98
C SER A 176 27.75 12.70 20.15
N TYR A 177 27.50 12.23 21.37
CA TYR A 177 26.26 11.53 21.71
C TYR A 177 25.01 12.38 21.44
N SER A 178 25.07 13.70 21.71
CA SER A 178 23.98 14.62 21.44
C SER A 178 23.68 14.77 19.93
N ASP A 179 24.70 14.70 19.09
CA ASP A 179 24.52 14.70 17.63
C ASP A 179 23.74 13.47 17.16
N LEU A 180 24.00 12.30 17.77
CA LEU A 180 23.32 11.05 17.45
C LEU A 180 21.87 11.02 17.94
N ASP A 181 21.60 11.53 19.15
CA ASP A 181 20.23 11.63 19.66
C ASP A 181 19.39 12.63 18.86
N ASN A 182 19.97 13.79 18.51
CA ASN A 182 19.34 14.74 17.60
C ASN A 182 19.10 14.13 16.21
N LEU A 183 20.02 13.29 15.71
CA LEU A 183 19.81 12.58 14.45
C LEU A 183 18.61 11.63 14.53
N LYS A 184 18.53 10.78 15.57
CA LYS A 184 17.38 9.89 15.80
C LYS A 184 16.07 10.69 15.81
N LYS A 185 16.00 11.74 16.65
CA LYS A 185 14.82 12.61 16.75
C LYS A 185 14.43 13.21 15.40
N ASN A 186 15.40 13.73 14.64
CA ASN A 186 15.15 14.33 13.34
C ASN A 186 14.66 13.31 12.30
N VAL A 187 15.22 12.09 12.29
CA VAL A 187 14.80 11.01 11.38
C VAL A 187 13.39 10.55 11.73
N LEU A 188 13.11 10.23 13.00
CA LEU A 188 11.77 9.80 13.41
C LEU A 188 10.71 10.89 13.17
N ASN A 189 11.08 12.17 13.33
CA ASN A 189 10.18 13.30 13.11
C ASN A 189 9.80 13.53 11.64
N LEU A 190 10.50 12.90 10.68
CA LEU A 190 10.08 12.87 9.27
C LEU A 190 8.78 12.09 9.07
N TYR A 191 8.48 11.17 9.98
CA TYR A 191 7.35 10.25 9.88
C TYR A 191 6.33 10.49 11.00
N LYS A 192 5.10 10.07 10.75
CA LYS A 192 4.06 9.86 11.78
C LYS A 192 3.60 8.42 11.66
N TYR A 193 3.76 7.66 12.74
CA TYR A 193 3.35 6.25 12.80
C TYR A 193 2.02 6.13 13.53
N ILE A 194 0.99 5.64 12.84
CA ILE A 194 -0.32 5.30 13.39
C ILE A 194 -0.37 3.79 13.53
N TYR A 195 -0.67 3.29 14.72
CA TYR A 195 -0.89 1.87 14.92
C TYR A 195 -2.30 1.59 15.43
N ILE A 196 -3.02 0.73 14.71
CA ILE A 196 -4.36 0.25 15.04
C ILE A 196 -4.22 -1.21 15.52
N PRO A 197 -4.20 -1.47 16.85
CA PRO A 197 -4.08 -2.82 17.42
C PRO A 197 -5.32 -3.70 17.15
N VAL A 198 -5.23 -5.02 17.38
CA VAL A 198 -6.37 -5.97 17.28
C VAL A 198 -7.47 -5.70 18.32
N GLU A 199 -7.09 -5.20 19.48
CA GLU A 199 -8.03 -4.71 20.49
C GLU A 199 -7.88 -3.20 20.59
N VAL A 200 -8.91 -2.48 20.16
CA VAL A 200 -8.91 -1.01 20.17
C VAL A 200 -9.36 -0.54 21.56
N THR A 201 -8.51 0.20 22.25
CA THR A 201 -8.89 0.87 23.50
C THR A 201 -9.45 2.25 23.21
N THR A 202 -10.16 2.84 24.18
CA THR A 202 -10.62 4.25 24.09
C THR A 202 -9.46 5.23 23.88
N LYS A 203 -8.27 4.92 24.39
CA LYS A 203 -7.04 5.72 24.15
C LYS A 203 -6.56 5.63 22.71
N ASP A 204 -6.70 4.49 22.05
CA ASP A 204 -6.31 4.32 20.64
C ASP A 204 -7.28 5.08 19.72
N VAL A 205 -8.57 5.14 20.08
CA VAL A 205 -9.54 6.00 19.39
C VAL A 205 -9.14 7.47 19.53
N LEU A 206 -8.83 7.93 20.74
CA LEU A 206 -8.39 9.31 20.99
C LEU A 206 -7.06 9.65 20.29
N SER A 207 -6.13 8.69 20.18
CA SER A 207 -4.87 8.91 19.47
C SER A 207 -5.09 9.01 17.96
N ILE A 208 -5.97 8.18 17.38
CA ILE A 208 -6.38 8.25 15.98
C ILE A 208 -7.16 9.55 15.72
N GLU A 209 -8.03 9.99 16.64
CA GLU A 209 -8.66 11.32 16.61
C GLU A 209 -7.57 12.43 16.62
N SER A 210 -6.57 12.36 17.49
CA SER A 210 -5.49 13.37 17.53
C SER A 210 -4.64 13.37 16.23
N LEU A 211 -4.43 12.20 15.64
CA LEU A 211 -3.74 11.96 14.37
C LEU A 211 -4.52 12.48 13.17
N GLU A 212 -5.83 12.26 13.18
CA GLU A 212 -6.83 12.74 12.22
C GLU A 212 -6.81 14.27 12.15
N LEU A 213 -6.70 14.93 13.28
CA LEU A 213 -6.75 16.38 13.36
C LEU A 213 -5.44 17.04 12.97
N GLN A 214 -4.32 16.42 13.37
CA GLN A 214 -3.00 16.79 12.86
C GLN A 214 -2.85 16.54 11.35
N GLY A 215 -3.62 15.60 10.78
CA GLY A 215 -3.66 15.28 9.36
C GLY A 215 -4.61 16.15 8.52
N LEU A 216 -5.76 16.58 9.07
CA LEU A 216 -6.68 17.56 8.47
C LEU A 216 -6.17 18.99 8.52
N MET A 217 -5.20 19.23 9.39
CA MET A 217 -4.40 20.44 9.40
C MET A 217 -3.59 20.49 8.11
N ASP A 218 -4.26 20.94 7.05
CA ASP A 218 -3.60 21.42 5.86
C ASP A 218 -2.51 22.40 6.30
N LYS A 219 -1.37 22.41 5.61
CA LYS A 219 -0.28 23.35 5.93
C LYS A 219 -0.82 24.78 6.06
N ASN A 220 -1.87 25.08 5.30
CA ASN A 220 -2.63 26.32 5.33
C ASN A 220 -3.17 26.63 6.74
N LEU A 221 -3.88 25.73 7.42
CA LEU A 221 -4.44 25.98 8.75
C LEU A 221 -3.35 26.11 9.83
N ILE A 222 -2.31 25.25 9.79
CA ILE A 222 -1.15 25.41 10.70
C ILE A 222 -0.49 26.77 10.47
N SER A 223 -0.26 27.14 9.21
CA SER A 223 0.35 28.43 8.88
C SER A 223 -0.54 29.60 9.27
N GLU A 224 -1.86 29.46 9.20
CA GLU A 224 -2.81 30.49 9.60
C GLU A 224 -2.80 30.70 11.12
N ILE A 225 -2.82 29.62 11.91
CA ILE A 225 -2.67 29.72 13.38
C ILE A 225 -1.29 30.28 13.74
N GLU A 226 -0.22 29.82 13.08
CA GLU A 226 1.12 30.38 13.28
C GLU A 226 1.18 31.87 12.96
N ASN A 227 0.51 32.31 11.89
CA ASN A 227 0.44 33.72 11.51
C ASN A 227 -0.33 34.53 12.56
N ILE A 228 -1.46 34.03 13.06
CA ILE A 228 -2.21 34.68 14.15
C ILE A 228 -1.34 34.81 15.41
N LEU A 229 -0.55 33.79 15.75
CA LEU A 229 0.35 33.82 16.91
C LEU A 229 1.54 34.79 16.71
N LYS A 230 1.99 34.96 15.46
CA LYS A 230 3.09 35.85 15.08
C LYS A 230 2.64 37.28 14.76
N GLU A 231 1.35 37.51 14.55
CA GLU A 231 0.79 38.85 14.30
C GLU A 231 1.12 39.78 15.46
N SER A 232 1.71 40.93 15.14
CA SER A 232 2.08 41.95 16.11
C SER A 232 0.86 42.77 16.50
N ARG A 233 0.52 42.75 17.80
CA ARG A 233 -0.43 43.69 18.40
C ARG A 233 0.36 44.57 19.36
N ASN A 234 0.44 45.87 19.07
CA ASN A 234 1.22 46.83 19.86
C ASN A 234 2.73 46.50 19.97
N ASN A 235 3.41 46.31 18.83
CA ASN A 235 4.87 46.04 18.72
C ASN A 235 5.39 44.72 19.31
N THR A 236 4.51 43.84 19.81
CA THR A 236 4.89 42.49 20.27
C THR A 236 3.91 41.43 19.74
N SER A 237 4.42 40.25 19.42
CA SER A 237 3.61 39.08 19.08
C SER A 237 3.01 38.42 20.33
N ILE A 238 1.94 37.63 20.15
CA ILE A 238 1.29 36.88 21.24
C ILE A 238 2.31 35.94 21.93
N VAL A 239 3.18 35.31 21.14
CA VAL A 239 4.22 34.40 21.65
C VAL A 239 5.24 35.14 22.53
N GLU A 240 5.62 36.37 22.16
CA GLU A 240 6.52 37.19 22.96
C GLU A 240 5.89 37.64 24.27
N GLU A 241 4.60 37.97 24.25
CA GLU A 241 3.86 38.33 25.47
C GLU A 241 3.76 37.14 26.44
N ILE A 242 3.45 35.94 25.92
CA ILE A 242 3.41 34.71 26.71
C ILE A 242 4.76 34.44 27.37
N ASN A 243 5.85 34.46 26.59
CA ASN A 243 7.20 34.24 27.11
C ASN A 243 7.55 35.26 28.21
N THR A 244 7.20 36.53 28.01
CA THR A 244 7.46 37.59 29.00
C THR A 244 6.73 37.33 30.31
N LYS A 245 5.45 36.92 30.26
CA LYS A 245 4.67 36.59 31.46
C LYS A 245 5.20 35.34 32.17
N LEU A 246 5.61 34.31 31.42
CA LEU A 246 6.21 33.11 32.00
C LEU A 246 7.55 33.40 32.68
N ASP A 247 8.39 34.25 32.09
CA ASP A 247 9.65 34.69 32.71
C ASP A 247 9.41 35.42 34.04
N VAL A 248 8.41 36.31 34.08
CA VAL A 248 8.01 37.02 35.33
C VAL A 248 7.50 36.02 36.38
N PHE A 249 6.66 35.07 35.98
CA PHE A 249 6.14 34.05 36.88
C PHE A 249 7.24 33.14 37.43
N LEU A 250 8.19 32.71 36.60
CA LEU A 250 9.33 31.89 37.02
C LEU A 250 10.21 32.64 38.04
N ARG A 251 10.43 33.94 37.85
CA ARG A 251 11.13 34.78 38.83
C ARG A 251 10.37 34.81 40.16
N SER A 252 9.06 35.02 40.13
CA SER A 252 8.23 34.99 41.34
C SER A 252 8.30 33.65 42.08
N ILE A 253 8.35 32.53 41.35
CA ILE A 253 8.51 31.20 41.94
C ILE A 253 9.89 31.08 42.58
N ASN A 254 10.96 31.46 41.86
CA ASN A 254 12.33 31.39 42.37
C ASN A 254 12.56 32.30 43.58
N ASP A 255 11.92 33.46 43.63
CA ASP A 255 11.95 34.37 44.79
C ASP A 255 11.26 33.75 46.01
N THR A 256 10.24 32.91 45.78
CA THR A 256 9.52 32.19 46.84
C THR A 256 10.32 30.97 47.32
N LEU A 257 10.78 30.13 46.39
CA LEU A 257 11.53 28.89 46.66
C LEU A 257 12.95 29.15 47.15
N GLY A 258 13.55 30.28 46.79
CA GLY A 258 14.89 30.67 47.22
C GLY A 258 15.02 30.81 48.74
N LYS A 259 13.89 30.95 49.47
CA LYS A 259 13.87 30.92 50.94
C LYS A 259 14.22 29.54 51.53
N ASP A 260 13.99 28.48 50.77
CA ASP A 260 14.23 27.09 51.16
C ASP A 260 15.39 26.45 50.34
N ASN A 261 16.26 27.26 49.73
CA ASN A 261 17.37 26.81 48.86
C ASN A 261 16.96 26.02 47.60
N TYR A 262 15.70 26.13 47.15
CA TYR A 262 15.25 25.56 45.88
C TYR A 262 15.22 26.63 44.79
N ASN A 263 15.67 26.30 43.58
CA ASN A 263 15.45 27.13 42.40
C ASN A 263 15.18 26.29 41.16
N TYR A 264 14.42 26.86 40.23
CA TYR A 264 14.40 26.43 38.85
C TYR A 264 15.57 27.11 38.13
N SER A 265 16.57 26.31 37.76
CA SER A 265 17.69 26.77 36.95
C SER A 265 17.37 26.66 35.47
N THR A 266 17.66 27.72 34.70
CA THR A 266 17.56 27.67 33.24
C THR A 266 18.84 27.04 32.69
N PRO A 267 18.78 25.91 31.95
CA PRO A 267 19.99 25.30 31.40
C PRO A 267 20.72 26.26 30.46
N ALA A 268 22.06 26.28 30.53
CA ALA A 268 22.89 27.25 29.80
C ALA A 268 22.87 27.07 28.26
N ILE A 269 22.40 25.92 27.76
CA ILE A 269 22.39 25.55 26.34
C ILE A 269 21.08 24.80 26.04
N GLY A 270 20.17 25.42 25.27
CA GLY A 270 18.87 24.86 24.88
C GLY A 270 17.71 25.85 25.10
N GLN A 271 16.72 25.89 24.20
CA GLN A 271 15.72 26.96 24.01
C GLN A 271 15.20 27.63 25.29
N LYS A 272 15.39 28.96 25.37
CA LYS A 272 14.92 29.82 26.47
C LYS A 272 13.47 30.29 26.33
N LYS A 273 12.85 30.13 25.17
CA LYS A 273 11.55 30.74 24.83
C LYS A 273 10.72 29.78 23.99
N LEU A 274 9.41 29.76 24.24
CA LEU A 274 8.42 29.09 23.40
C LEU A 274 8.39 29.75 22.02
N HIS A 275 8.30 28.94 20.97
CA HIS A 275 8.03 29.39 19.61
C HIS A 275 6.56 29.12 19.25
N ALA A 276 6.06 29.78 18.19
CA ALA A 276 4.68 29.58 17.72
C ALA A 276 4.37 28.09 17.44
N SER A 277 5.31 27.37 16.83
CA SER A 277 5.21 25.93 16.55
C SER A 277 4.96 25.08 17.81
N ASP A 278 5.46 25.51 18.97
CA ASP A 278 5.33 24.80 20.24
C ASP A 278 3.94 24.99 20.86
N ILE A 279 3.21 26.04 20.45
CA ILE A 279 1.89 26.42 20.97
C ILE A 279 0.76 25.91 20.07
N VAL A 280 0.99 25.87 18.75
CA VAL A 280 0.00 25.42 17.75
C VAL A 280 -0.49 24.00 18.06
N SER A 281 0.43 23.05 18.29
CA SER A 281 0.05 21.64 18.55
C SER A 281 -0.83 21.48 19.80
N PRO A 282 -0.47 22.04 20.97
CA PRO A 282 -1.35 22.04 22.15
C PRO A 282 -2.73 22.69 21.94
N ILE A 283 -2.83 23.78 21.18
CA ILE A 283 -4.12 24.44 20.89
C ILE A 283 -5.05 23.49 20.16
N ILE A 284 -4.55 22.85 19.11
CA ILE A 284 -5.32 21.89 18.32
C ILE A 284 -5.73 20.70 19.19
N GLU A 285 -4.78 20.11 19.92
CA GLU A 285 -5.05 18.97 20.80
C GLU A 285 -6.15 19.31 21.81
N SER A 286 -6.07 20.47 22.46
CA SER A 286 -7.06 20.91 23.44
C SER A 286 -8.44 21.20 22.81
N TYR A 287 -8.48 21.82 21.62
CA TYR A 287 -9.74 22.16 20.95
C TYR A 287 -10.58 20.92 20.61
N PHE A 288 -9.90 19.84 20.21
CA PHE A 288 -10.58 18.63 19.79
C PHE A 288 -10.71 17.55 20.87
N ALA A 289 -9.89 17.57 21.93
CA ALA A 289 -10.04 16.66 23.07
C ALA A 289 -11.46 16.71 23.70
N ASN A 290 -12.20 17.80 23.50
CA ASN A 290 -13.56 17.98 23.99
C ASN A 290 -14.65 17.49 23.00
N ARG A 291 -14.26 16.92 21.86
CA ARG A 291 -15.18 16.40 20.83
C ARG A 291 -15.05 14.89 20.80
N THR A 292 -16.17 14.20 20.55
CA THR A 292 -16.20 12.74 20.45
C THR A 292 -16.56 12.35 19.03
N LEU A 293 -15.75 11.52 18.37
CA LEU A 293 -16.10 10.99 17.07
C LEU A 293 -17.27 10.01 17.20
N GLN A 294 -18.27 10.19 16.35
CA GLN A 294 -19.50 9.42 16.37
C GLN A 294 -19.76 8.77 15.01
N LYS A 295 -20.23 7.53 15.04
CA LYS A 295 -20.82 6.84 13.89
C LYS A 295 -22.30 6.64 14.16
N ASP A 296 -23.15 7.12 13.25
CA ASP A 296 -24.60 7.02 13.39
C ASP A 296 -25.13 7.52 14.75
N LYS A 297 -24.59 8.67 15.21
CA LYS A 297 -24.87 9.31 16.52
C LYS A 297 -24.44 8.51 17.75
N LYS A 298 -23.68 7.43 17.59
CA LYS A 298 -23.08 6.67 18.69
C LYS A 298 -21.59 6.96 18.78
N PRO A 299 -21.05 7.23 19.98
CA PRO A 299 -19.60 7.28 20.19
C PRO A 299 -18.93 6.02 19.67
N ILE A 300 -17.76 6.14 19.04
CA ILE A 300 -17.00 4.96 18.57
C ILE A 300 -16.74 3.99 19.74
N SER A 301 -16.41 4.50 20.93
CA SER A 301 -16.20 3.68 22.14
C SER A 301 -17.38 2.80 22.54
N ALA A 302 -18.60 3.11 22.09
CA ALA A 302 -19.82 2.34 22.36
C ALA A 302 -20.13 1.28 21.30
N LEU A 303 -19.35 1.20 20.22
CA LEU A 303 -19.49 0.20 19.16
C LEU A 303 -18.84 -1.13 19.56
N SER A 304 -19.22 -2.24 18.90
CA SER A 304 -18.51 -3.52 19.06
C SER A 304 -17.07 -3.42 18.54
N SER A 305 -16.17 -4.30 18.98
CA SER A 305 -14.74 -4.28 18.58
C SER A 305 -14.53 -4.27 17.06
N GLY A 306 -15.30 -5.07 16.31
CA GLY A 306 -15.26 -5.09 14.84
C GLY A 306 -15.77 -3.79 14.21
N GLU A 307 -16.83 -3.19 14.77
CA GLU A 307 -17.36 -1.91 14.31
C GLU A 307 -16.43 -0.73 14.62
N GLN A 308 -15.76 -0.76 15.77
CA GLN A 308 -14.72 0.22 16.14
C GLN A 308 -13.57 0.19 15.13
N ARG A 309 -13.01 -0.99 14.88
CA ARG A 309 -11.95 -1.19 13.89
C ARG A 309 -12.36 -0.67 12.51
N ARG A 310 -13.55 -1.05 12.06
CA ARG A 310 -14.11 -0.56 10.79
C ARG A 310 -14.20 0.96 10.77
N ALA A 311 -14.74 1.57 11.82
CA ALA A 311 -14.87 3.02 11.90
C ALA A 311 -13.49 3.70 11.82
N LEU A 312 -12.49 3.21 12.55
CA LEU A 312 -11.14 3.77 12.52
C LEU A 312 -10.48 3.66 11.14
N ILE A 313 -10.62 2.52 10.46
CA ILE A 313 -10.09 2.36 9.09
C ILE A 313 -10.85 3.26 8.11
N ASP A 314 -12.17 3.38 8.25
CA ASP A 314 -13.00 4.25 7.43
C ASP A 314 -12.55 5.72 7.57
N VAL A 315 -12.24 6.14 8.81
CA VAL A 315 -11.79 7.49 9.11
C VAL A 315 -10.36 7.69 8.61
N ALA A 316 -9.43 6.79 8.91
CA ALA A 316 -8.07 6.85 8.36
C ALA A 316 -8.08 6.94 6.83
N HIS A 317 -8.90 6.14 6.15
CA HIS A 317 -9.06 6.19 4.70
C HIS A 317 -9.59 7.54 4.22
N ALA A 318 -10.69 8.03 4.79
CA ALA A 318 -11.28 9.30 4.40
C ALA A 318 -10.30 10.48 4.57
N PHE A 319 -9.52 10.48 5.64
CA PHE A 319 -8.57 11.55 5.92
C PHE A 319 -7.38 11.51 4.98
N VAL A 320 -6.82 10.31 4.78
CA VAL A 320 -5.67 10.11 3.91
C VAL A 320 -6.04 10.46 2.46
N THR A 321 -7.21 10.04 1.98
CA THR A 321 -7.64 10.31 0.60
C THR A 321 -8.07 11.76 0.33
N ASN A 322 -8.55 12.48 1.33
CA ASN A 322 -8.98 13.89 1.17
C ASN A 322 -7.87 14.92 1.46
N SER A 323 -6.70 14.51 1.95
CA SER A 323 -5.59 15.42 2.26
C SER A 323 -4.81 15.82 1.00
N GLN A 324 -4.79 17.11 0.64
CA GLN A 324 -4.07 17.59 -0.55
C GLN A 324 -2.54 17.73 -0.35
N SER A 325 -2.08 18.02 0.87
CA SER A 325 -0.65 18.15 1.17
C SER A 325 -0.35 17.75 2.61
N ARG A 326 0.77 17.04 2.83
CA ARG A 326 1.23 16.63 4.18
C ARG A 326 2.65 17.10 4.47
N GLN A 327 2.91 17.44 5.73
CA GLN A 327 4.25 17.84 6.19
C GLN A 327 5.15 16.63 6.44
N LYS A 328 4.59 15.55 7.00
CA LYS A 328 5.30 14.31 7.36
C LYS A 328 4.86 13.14 6.48
N GLU A 329 5.72 12.12 6.39
CA GLU A 329 5.37 10.82 5.83
C GLU A 329 4.47 10.06 6.80
N LEU A 330 3.33 9.57 6.34
CA LEU A 330 2.39 8.82 7.17
C LEU A 330 2.67 7.32 7.03
N ILE A 331 2.79 6.61 8.15
CA ILE A 331 2.86 5.15 8.18
C ILE A 331 1.65 4.66 8.97
N VAL A 332 0.74 3.94 8.31
CA VAL A 332 -0.46 3.37 8.92
C VAL A 332 -0.24 1.87 9.11
N ALA A 333 -0.07 1.45 10.36
CA ALA A 333 0.08 0.07 10.75
C ALA A 333 -1.24 -0.48 11.30
N ILE A 334 -1.78 -1.54 10.71
CA ILE A 334 -3.08 -2.10 11.10
C ILE A 334 -2.92 -3.59 11.39
N ASP A 335 -3.22 -3.96 12.63
CA ASP A 335 -3.15 -5.33 13.08
C ASP A 335 -4.46 -6.06 12.80
N GLU A 336 -4.42 -7.17 12.08
CA GLU A 336 -5.58 -8.02 11.73
C GLU A 336 -6.84 -7.21 11.38
N PRO A 337 -6.86 -6.47 10.25
CA PRO A 337 -7.99 -5.64 9.86
C PRO A 337 -9.31 -6.44 9.80
N GLU A 338 -9.25 -7.74 9.45
CA GLU A 338 -10.41 -8.62 9.40
C GLU A 338 -10.97 -9.07 10.76
N ALA A 339 -10.26 -8.82 11.87
CA ALA A 339 -10.61 -9.40 13.16
C ALA A 339 -12.01 -8.98 13.61
N SER A 340 -12.80 -9.97 14.05
CA SER A 340 -14.20 -9.78 14.49
C SER A 340 -15.16 -9.25 13.43
N LEU A 341 -14.82 -9.34 12.13
CA LEU A 341 -15.70 -8.95 11.02
C LEU A 341 -16.31 -10.15 10.31
N ALA A 342 -17.49 -9.92 9.72
CA ALA A 342 -18.03 -10.85 8.73
C ALA A 342 -17.22 -10.77 7.42
N ASN A 343 -17.08 -11.90 6.71
CA ASN A 343 -16.28 -12.04 5.48
C ASN A 343 -16.50 -10.93 4.43
N ARG A 344 -17.73 -10.40 4.25
CA ARG A 344 -17.99 -9.27 3.33
C ARG A 344 -17.19 -8.01 3.67
N ALA A 345 -17.06 -7.73 4.96
CA ALA A 345 -16.46 -6.49 5.43
C ALA A 345 -14.93 -6.55 5.35
N SER A 346 -14.34 -7.74 5.38
CA SER A 346 -12.90 -7.93 5.27
C SER A 346 -12.36 -7.37 3.95
N TYR A 347 -12.92 -7.78 2.80
CA TYR A 347 -12.45 -7.29 1.50
C TYR A 347 -12.65 -5.78 1.32
N GLU A 348 -13.81 -5.24 1.75
CA GLU A 348 -14.06 -3.78 1.73
C GLU A 348 -12.98 -3.02 2.52
N GLN A 349 -12.55 -3.55 3.67
CA GLN A 349 -11.50 -2.92 4.46
C GLN A 349 -10.13 -3.00 3.78
N PHE A 350 -9.75 -4.15 3.23
CA PHE A 350 -8.49 -4.26 2.49
C PHE A 350 -8.43 -3.29 1.31
N ARG A 351 -9.54 -3.08 0.58
CA ARG A 351 -9.60 -2.06 -0.49
C ARG A 351 -9.28 -0.66 0.02
N LYS A 352 -9.80 -0.28 1.18
CA LYS A 352 -9.51 1.03 1.79
C LYS A 352 -8.05 1.14 2.20
N ILE A 353 -7.47 0.07 2.74
CA ILE A 353 -6.05 0.02 3.10
C ILE A 353 -5.16 0.13 1.85
N PHE A 354 -5.53 -0.53 0.76
CA PHE A 354 -4.81 -0.41 -0.52
C PHE A 354 -4.85 1.03 -1.04
N ALA A 355 -6.04 1.66 -1.01
CA ALA A 355 -6.20 3.06 -1.40
C ALA A 355 -5.39 4.03 -0.50
N ILE A 356 -5.24 3.74 0.80
CA ILE A 356 -4.35 4.49 1.71
C ILE A 356 -2.90 4.39 1.24
N ALA A 357 -2.43 3.18 0.92
CA ALA A 357 -1.04 2.93 0.49
C ALA A 357 -0.72 3.55 -0.88
N GLU A 358 -1.72 3.74 -1.73
CA GLU A 358 -1.60 4.42 -3.02
C GLU A 358 -1.45 5.96 -2.87
N GLN A 359 -1.84 6.53 -1.72
CA GLN A 359 -1.72 7.98 -1.52
C GLN A 359 -0.27 8.43 -1.39
N ARG A 360 0.00 9.65 -1.86
CA ARG A 360 1.31 10.28 -1.74
C ARG A 360 1.71 10.40 -0.26
N ASN A 361 3.00 10.23 0.01
CA ASN A 361 3.57 10.36 1.35
C ASN A 361 2.91 9.41 2.38
N CYS A 362 2.52 8.22 1.95
CA CYS A 362 1.84 7.22 2.77
C CYS A 362 2.48 5.84 2.61
N GLN A 363 2.61 5.11 3.71
CA GLN A 363 2.92 3.69 3.76
C GLN A 363 1.86 2.99 4.62
N ALA A 364 1.51 1.76 4.26
CA ALA A 364 0.65 0.90 5.05
C ALA A 364 1.37 -0.41 5.38
N ILE A 365 1.27 -0.84 6.63
CA ILE A 365 1.83 -2.10 7.12
C ILE A 365 0.70 -2.87 7.78
N ILE A 366 0.42 -4.09 7.34
CA ILE A 366 -0.67 -4.88 7.89
C ILE A 366 -0.23 -6.28 8.28
N SER A 367 -0.83 -6.83 9.33
CA SER A 367 -0.81 -8.25 9.64
C SER A 367 -2.19 -8.85 9.33
N THR A 368 -2.25 -10.10 8.88
CA THR A 368 -3.55 -10.73 8.58
C THR A 368 -3.47 -12.25 8.49
N HIS A 369 -4.62 -12.87 8.78
CA HIS A 369 -4.95 -14.28 8.58
C HIS A 369 -5.95 -14.51 7.44
N TRP A 370 -6.43 -13.44 6.81
CA TRP A 370 -7.29 -13.49 5.65
C TRP A 370 -6.44 -13.68 4.40
N TYR A 371 -6.43 -14.90 3.86
CA TYR A 371 -5.55 -15.26 2.75
C TYR A 371 -6.15 -14.94 1.37
N GLY A 372 -7.38 -14.40 1.32
CA GLY A 372 -8.02 -13.99 0.06
C GLY A 372 -7.19 -12.97 -0.73
N LEU A 373 -6.37 -12.16 -0.06
CA LEU A 373 -5.46 -11.20 -0.69
C LEU A 373 -4.36 -11.87 -1.55
N LEU A 374 -4.00 -13.13 -1.27
CA LEU A 374 -2.95 -13.86 -1.99
C LEU A 374 -3.33 -14.19 -3.43
N ILE A 375 -4.62 -14.11 -3.74
CA ILE A 375 -5.10 -14.30 -5.10
C ILE A 375 -5.20 -12.97 -5.83
N THR A 376 -5.07 -11.84 -5.15
CA THR A 376 -5.18 -10.52 -5.77
C THR A 376 -3.81 -10.03 -6.24
N SER A 377 -3.73 -9.49 -7.46
CA SER A 377 -2.51 -8.83 -7.93
C SER A 377 -2.50 -7.38 -7.46
N GLN A 378 -1.60 -7.05 -6.53
CA GLN A 378 -1.44 -5.70 -5.97
C GLN A 378 0.05 -5.34 -5.87
N ASN A 379 0.36 -4.04 -5.98
CA ASN A 379 1.73 -3.54 -5.76
C ASN A 379 2.07 -3.50 -4.26
N ALA A 380 2.44 -4.65 -3.70
CA ALA A 380 2.71 -4.82 -2.28
C ALA A 380 3.82 -5.84 -2.03
N ALA A 381 4.53 -5.67 -0.92
CA ALA A 381 5.40 -6.72 -0.40
C ALA A 381 4.60 -7.64 0.52
N LEU A 382 4.63 -8.94 0.24
CA LEU A 382 4.04 -9.98 1.07
C LEU A 382 5.16 -10.70 1.84
N HIS A 383 5.03 -10.78 3.15
CA HIS A 383 5.99 -11.40 4.04
C HIS A 383 5.33 -12.57 4.78
N HIS A 384 5.77 -13.79 4.48
CA HIS A 384 5.34 -14.99 5.18
C HIS A 384 6.29 -15.30 6.32
N ILE A 385 5.77 -15.21 7.55
CA ILE A 385 6.51 -15.49 8.78
C ILE A 385 6.30 -16.95 9.18
N HIS A 386 7.40 -17.69 9.21
CA HIS A 386 7.46 -19.02 9.79
C HIS A 386 8.29 -18.97 11.06
N ASN A 387 7.78 -19.56 12.14
CA ASN A 387 8.50 -19.61 13.40
C ASN A 387 8.79 -21.08 13.72
N ASP A 388 10.05 -21.49 13.58
CA ASP A 388 10.53 -22.72 14.20
C ASP A 388 11.00 -22.37 15.62
N SER A 389 10.90 -23.32 16.54
CA SER A 389 11.22 -23.32 17.97
C SER A 389 12.46 -22.50 18.43
N SER A 390 13.36 -22.10 17.54
CA SER A 390 14.50 -21.21 17.81
C SER A 390 14.77 -20.12 16.77
N LYS A 391 14.08 -20.09 15.62
CA LYS A 391 14.39 -19.21 14.50
C LYS A 391 13.11 -18.72 13.80
N THR A 392 12.99 -17.39 13.68
CA THR A 392 11.96 -16.77 12.85
C THR A 392 12.50 -16.57 11.43
N GLU A 393 11.86 -17.20 10.46
CA GLU A 393 12.15 -17.04 9.04
C GLU A 393 11.06 -16.21 8.37
N ILE A 394 11.48 -15.25 7.55
CA ILE A 394 10.58 -14.32 6.86
C ILE A 394 10.87 -14.41 5.37
N ASN A 395 9.96 -15.05 4.64
CA ASN A 395 10.04 -15.17 3.20
C ASN A 395 9.23 -14.04 2.55
N SER A 396 9.89 -13.26 1.69
CA SER A 396 9.29 -12.06 1.09
C SER A 396 9.00 -12.25 -0.39
N PHE A 397 7.82 -11.83 -0.83
CA PHE A 397 7.29 -11.99 -2.18
C PHE A 397 6.74 -10.66 -2.69
N ASP A 398 6.80 -10.44 -4.00
CA ASP A 398 6.03 -9.36 -4.63
C ASP A 398 4.60 -9.88 -4.83
N LEU A 399 3.61 -9.22 -4.23
CA LEU A 399 2.22 -9.66 -4.31
C LEU A 399 1.69 -9.59 -5.75
N SER A 400 2.25 -8.73 -6.60
CA SER A 400 1.85 -8.64 -8.01
C SER A 400 2.07 -9.96 -8.75
N ASN A 401 3.10 -10.72 -8.33
CA ASN A 401 3.58 -11.95 -8.98
C ASN A 401 3.62 -13.14 -8.01
N VAL A 402 2.91 -13.09 -6.89
CA VAL A 402 2.95 -14.15 -5.86
C VAL A 402 2.57 -15.53 -6.43
N HIS A 403 1.77 -15.53 -7.49
CA HIS A 403 1.31 -16.71 -8.22
C HIS A 403 2.44 -17.53 -8.85
N GLU A 404 3.50 -16.87 -9.32
CA GLU A 404 4.71 -17.52 -9.87
C GLU A 404 5.49 -18.26 -8.77
N SER A 405 5.40 -17.74 -7.54
CA SER A 405 6.07 -18.26 -6.35
C SER A 405 5.19 -19.21 -5.52
N ARG A 406 4.05 -19.68 -6.07
CA ARG A 406 3.08 -20.51 -5.32
C ARG A 406 3.63 -21.77 -4.69
N ARG A 407 4.64 -22.38 -5.31
CA ARG A 407 5.33 -23.57 -4.77
C ARG A 407 6.08 -23.28 -3.45
N ALA A 408 6.24 -22.01 -3.09
CA ALA A 408 6.84 -21.59 -1.81
C ALA A 408 5.82 -21.49 -0.66
N PHE A 409 4.53 -21.66 -0.91
CA PHE A 409 3.49 -21.67 0.13
C PHE A 409 2.94 -23.10 0.33
N PRO A 410 2.59 -23.48 1.58
CA PRO A 410 1.89 -24.73 1.84
C PRO A 410 0.53 -24.80 1.10
N ASP A 411 0.16 -26.00 0.61
CA ASP A 411 -1.10 -26.22 -0.12
C ASP A 411 -2.36 -25.83 0.69
N SER A 412 -2.29 -25.94 2.02
CA SER A 412 -3.37 -25.53 2.92
C SER A 412 -3.67 -24.02 2.85
N ILE A 413 -2.64 -23.18 2.67
CA ILE A 413 -2.79 -21.73 2.49
C ILE A 413 -3.40 -21.43 1.12
N ALA A 414 -2.97 -22.17 0.08
CA ALA A 414 -3.48 -22.00 -1.27
C ALA A 414 -4.99 -22.26 -1.35
N MET A 415 -5.49 -23.37 -0.81
CA MET A 415 -6.93 -23.64 -0.81
C MET A 415 -7.70 -22.62 0.02
N LYS A 416 -7.23 -22.30 1.23
CA LYS A 416 -7.88 -21.31 2.11
C LYS A 416 -7.99 -19.95 1.43
N SER A 417 -6.98 -19.52 0.67
CA SER A 417 -7.03 -18.24 -0.05
C SER A 417 -8.22 -18.16 -1.02
N PHE A 418 -8.51 -19.23 -1.78
CA PHE A 418 -9.64 -19.24 -2.71
C PHE A 418 -10.96 -19.19 -1.96
N PHE A 419 -11.12 -19.98 -0.90
CA PHE A 419 -12.35 -19.95 -0.11
C PHE A 419 -12.61 -18.59 0.53
N ASP A 420 -11.58 -17.95 1.11
CA ASP A 420 -11.68 -16.63 1.73
C ASP A 420 -12.10 -15.56 0.70
N LEU A 421 -11.50 -15.57 -0.49
CA LEU A 421 -11.83 -14.62 -1.57
C LEU A 421 -13.24 -14.86 -2.12
N ILE A 422 -13.58 -16.10 -2.48
CA ILE A 422 -14.88 -16.45 -3.06
C ILE A 422 -16.01 -16.13 -2.09
N SER A 423 -15.84 -16.47 -0.82
CA SER A 423 -16.83 -16.17 0.22
C SER A 423 -17.04 -14.67 0.35
N SER A 424 -15.99 -13.87 0.23
CA SER A 424 -16.06 -12.41 0.28
C SER A 424 -16.81 -11.85 -0.94
N ILE A 425 -16.48 -12.31 -2.15
CA ILE A 425 -17.16 -11.92 -3.40
C ILE A 425 -18.65 -12.25 -3.31
N LEU A 426 -18.98 -13.51 -3.00
CA LEU A 426 -20.38 -13.97 -2.90
C LEU A 426 -21.16 -13.17 -1.85
N SER A 427 -20.54 -12.88 -0.71
CA SER A 427 -21.19 -12.08 0.32
C SER A 427 -21.45 -10.63 -0.13
N ILE A 428 -20.52 -10.02 -0.87
CA ILE A 428 -20.69 -8.66 -1.41
C ILE A 428 -21.80 -8.63 -2.46
N VAL A 429 -21.77 -9.51 -3.47
CA VAL A 429 -22.76 -9.51 -4.56
C VAL A 429 -24.17 -9.91 -4.10
N LYS A 430 -24.30 -10.59 -2.95
CA LYS A 430 -25.60 -10.90 -2.34
C LYS A 430 -26.20 -9.75 -1.53
N ASN A 431 -25.37 -8.85 -1.01
CA ASN A 431 -25.78 -7.76 -0.13
C ASN A 431 -25.73 -6.39 -0.81
N SER A 432 -25.30 -6.31 -2.06
CA SER A 432 -25.15 -5.07 -2.83
C SER A 432 -25.31 -5.32 -4.33
N ASN A 433 -25.59 -4.25 -5.07
CA ASN A 433 -25.61 -4.26 -6.54
C ASN A 433 -24.21 -4.05 -7.14
N GLU A 434 -23.15 -4.43 -6.41
CA GLU A 434 -21.77 -4.28 -6.89
C GLU A 434 -21.48 -5.29 -8.00
N ASN A 435 -21.00 -4.78 -9.13
CA ASN A 435 -20.64 -5.54 -10.31
C ASN A 435 -19.16 -5.86 -10.29
N TRP A 436 -18.77 -7.00 -10.85
CA TRP A 436 -17.39 -7.49 -10.79
C TRP A 436 -16.89 -7.90 -12.17
N ILE A 437 -15.67 -7.48 -12.51
CA ILE A 437 -14.87 -8.10 -13.57
C ILE A 437 -13.69 -8.80 -12.93
N ILE A 438 -13.45 -10.05 -13.34
CA ILE A 438 -12.30 -10.84 -12.89
C ILE A 438 -11.39 -11.06 -14.09
N CYS A 439 -10.17 -10.53 -14.05
CA CYS A 439 -9.19 -10.56 -15.14
C CYS A 439 -7.87 -11.20 -14.69
N GLU A 440 -6.97 -11.46 -15.63
CA GLU A 440 -5.74 -12.19 -15.34
C GLU A 440 -4.70 -11.33 -14.64
N GLY A 441 -4.38 -10.17 -15.22
CA GLY A 441 -3.27 -9.32 -14.82
C GLY A 441 -3.67 -7.94 -14.29
N SER A 442 -2.72 -7.29 -13.62
CA SER A 442 -2.89 -5.90 -13.13
C SER A 442 -2.86 -4.88 -14.27
N ASP A 443 -2.15 -5.19 -15.34
CA ASP A 443 -2.20 -4.52 -16.64
C ASP A 443 -3.59 -4.61 -17.27
N ASP A 444 -4.21 -5.79 -17.32
CA ASP A 444 -5.59 -5.94 -17.80
C ASP A 444 -6.56 -5.05 -17.02
N LYS A 445 -6.44 -5.06 -15.69
CA LYS A 445 -7.24 -4.20 -14.81
C LYS A 445 -7.08 -2.73 -15.21
N ASN A 446 -5.85 -2.27 -15.46
CA ASN A 446 -5.58 -0.90 -15.84
C ASN A 446 -6.25 -0.54 -17.18
N TYR A 447 -6.10 -1.39 -18.21
CA TYR A 447 -6.76 -1.16 -19.50
C TYR A 447 -8.29 -1.18 -19.38
N LEU A 448 -8.86 -2.21 -18.75
CA LEU A 448 -10.31 -2.35 -18.54
C LEU A 448 -10.88 -1.18 -17.76
N SER A 449 -10.19 -0.71 -16.70
CA SER A 449 -10.65 0.43 -15.89
C SER A 449 -10.78 1.71 -16.72
N LYS A 450 -9.89 1.92 -17.69
CA LYS A 450 -9.86 3.10 -18.56
C LYS A 450 -10.86 3.02 -19.69
N LEU A 451 -11.01 1.82 -20.28
CA LEU A 451 -11.98 1.57 -21.35
C LEU A 451 -13.42 1.62 -20.83
N ILE A 452 -13.68 1.09 -19.63
CA ILE A 452 -15.03 1.03 -19.06
C ILE A 452 -15.42 2.37 -18.42
N ASN A 453 -14.46 3.12 -17.86
CA ASN A 453 -14.61 4.35 -17.07
C ASN A 453 -16.02 4.97 -17.05
N GLY A 454 -16.84 4.56 -16.09
CA GLY A 454 -18.19 5.11 -15.84
C GLY A 454 -19.36 4.41 -16.57
N SER A 455 -19.08 3.52 -17.53
CA SER A 455 -20.11 2.81 -18.32
C SER A 455 -20.83 1.71 -17.53
N VAL A 456 -20.21 1.20 -16.46
CA VAL A 456 -20.79 0.19 -15.57
C VAL A 456 -20.87 0.74 -14.15
N PRO A 457 -22.07 0.86 -13.56
CA PRO A 457 -22.22 1.36 -12.20
C PRO A 457 -21.67 0.33 -11.18
N ASN A 458 -21.10 0.84 -10.10
CA ASN A 458 -20.60 0.05 -8.96
C ASN A 458 -19.68 -1.11 -9.38
N LEU A 459 -18.73 -0.84 -10.29
CA LEU A 459 -17.83 -1.87 -10.83
C LEU A 459 -16.55 -2.02 -10.00
N THR A 460 -16.23 -3.26 -9.63
CA THR A 460 -14.93 -3.67 -9.11
C THR A 460 -14.23 -4.56 -10.12
N ILE A 461 -12.98 -4.21 -10.47
CA ILE A 461 -12.14 -5.02 -11.37
C ILE A 461 -11.05 -5.68 -10.53
N LEU A 462 -11.04 -7.02 -10.53
CA LEU A 462 -10.18 -7.86 -9.72
C LEU A 462 -9.18 -8.64 -10.60
N PRO A 463 -7.89 -8.29 -10.58
CA PRO A 463 -6.84 -9.09 -11.22
C PRO A 463 -6.44 -10.27 -10.32
N VAL A 464 -6.37 -11.48 -10.88
CA VAL A 464 -6.18 -12.72 -10.07
C VAL A 464 -4.95 -13.56 -10.40
N GLY A 465 -4.00 -13.02 -11.15
CA GLY A 465 -2.70 -13.63 -11.44
C GLY A 465 -2.77 -14.84 -12.35
N GLY A 466 -3.32 -14.66 -13.55
CA GLY A 466 -3.32 -15.63 -14.65
C GLY A 466 -4.60 -16.46 -14.82
N ILE A 467 -4.77 -16.96 -16.04
CA ILE A 467 -5.95 -17.69 -16.55
C ILE A 467 -6.44 -18.80 -15.62
N ALA A 468 -5.53 -19.61 -15.06
CA ALA A 468 -5.89 -20.74 -14.21
C ALA A 468 -6.65 -20.29 -12.93
N ASN A 469 -6.37 -19.10 -12.42
CA ASN A 469 -7.06 -18.55 -11.26
C ASN A 469 -8.43 -17.99 -11.61
N VAL A 470 -8.54 -17.28 -12.74
CA VAL A 470 -9.82 -16.81 -13.25
C VAL A 470 -10.78 -17.99 -13.43
N ILE A 471 -10.29 -19.09 -14.03
CA ILE A 471 -11.08 -20.31 -14.25
C ILE A 471 -11.48 -20.98 -12.93
N LYS A 472 -10.54 -21.13 -11.99
CA LYS A 472 -10.86 -21.70 -10.66
C LYS A 472 -11.92 -20.87 -9.94
N ILE A 473 -11.76 -19.54 -9.93
CA ILE A 473 -12.72 -18.64 -9.30
C ILE A 473 -14.08 -18.75 -9.98
N PHE A 474 -14.12 -18.71 -11.30
CA PHE A 474 -15.34 -18.90 -12.07
C PHE A 474 -16.04 -20.20 -11.70
N ASN A 475 -15.31 -21.31 -11.61
CA ASN A 475 -15.88 -22.62 -11.25
C ASN A 475 -16.45 -22.64 -9.83
N TYR A 476 -15.78 -22.03 -8.85
CA TYR A 476 -16.32 -21.92 -7.49
C TYR A 476 -17.57 -21.03 -7.42
N LEU A 477 -17.57 -19.89 -8.10
CA LEU A 477 -18.74 -19.00 -8.18
C LEU A 477 -19.91 -19.68 -8.90
N LYS A 478 -19.62 -20.45 -9.95
CA LYS A 478 -20.61 -21.19 -10.73
C LYS A 478 -21.41 -22.16 -9.87
N ILE A 479 -20.79 -22.82 -8.89
CA ILE A 479 -21.50 -23.70 -7.95
C ILE A 479 -22.63 -22.94 -7.23
N ALA A 480 -22.33 -21.74 -6.69
CA ALA A 480 -23.32 -20.91 -6.01
C ALA A 480 -24.40 -20.36 -6.96
N VAL A 481 -24.04 -20.03 -8.21
CA VAL A 481 -24.98 -19.51 -9.22
C VAL A 481 -25.92 -20.61 -9.76
N GLN A 482 -25.45 -21.86 -9.80
CA GLN A 482 -26.26 -23.00 -10.24
C GLN A 482 -27.32 -23.38 -9.20
N ASP A 483 -27.03 -23.19 -7.91
CA ASP A 483 -28.03 -23.32 -6.86
C ASP A 483 -29.07 -22.19 -6.96
N THR A 484 -30.34 -22.58 -7.05
CA THR A 484 -31.43 -21.62 -7.29
C THR A 484 -31.77 -20.79 -6.05
N SER A 485 -31.57 -21.33 -4.85
CA SER A 485 -31.80 -20.59 -3.61
C SER A 485 -30.73 -19.53 -3.41
N GLU A 486 -29.47 -19.89 -3.69
CA GLU A 486 -28.33 -18.99 -3.61
C GLU A 486 -28.35 -17.92 -4.70
N ARG A 487 -28.65 -18.29 -5.95
CA ARG A 487 -28.73 -17.36 -7.09
C ARG A 487 -29.72 -16.23 -6.85
N LYS A 488 -30.88 -16.51 -6.24
CA LYS A 488 -31.92 -15.51 -5.96
C LYS A 488 -31.45 -14.42 -4.99
N LEU A 489 -30.46 -14.71 -4.16
CA LEU A 489 -29.87 -13.74 -3.24
C LEU A 489 -28.85 -12.85 -3.92
N ILE A 490 -28.32 -13.25 -5.09
CA ILE A 490 -27.30 -12.49 -5.81
C ILE A 490 -27.97 -11.30 -6.53
N GLN A 491 -27.53 -10.10 -6.19
CA GLN A 491 -28.03 -8.84 -6.74
C GLN A 491 -27.05 -8.24 -7.78
N GLY A 492 -25.75 -8.44 -7.60
CA GLY A 492 -24.69 -8.02 -8.53
C GLY A 492 -24.41 -9.02 -9.65
N LYS A 493 -23.65 -8.60 -10.67
CA LYS A 493 -23.21 -9.45 -11.79
C LYS A 493 -21.69 -9.63 -11.79
N ILE A 494 -21.22 -10.78 -12.28
CA ILE A 494 -19.80 -11.13 -12.33
C ILE A 494 -19.42 -11.56 -13.77
N PHE A 495 -18.40 -10.93 -14.32
CA PHE A 495 -17.88 -11.21 -15.66
C PHE A 495 -16.40 -11.59 -15.59
N CYS A 496 -16.06 -12.82 -15.91
CA CYS A 496 -14.69 -13.29 -16.00
C CYS A 496 -14.17 -13.09 -17.43
N VAL A 497 -12.99 -12.50 -17.57
CA VAL A 497 -12.31 -12.35 -18.86
C VAL A 497 -10.95 -13.02 -18.81
N ILE A 498 -10.61 -13.75 -19.87
CA ILE A 498 -9.34 -14.45 -20.02
C ILE A 498 -8.73 -14.16 -21.40
N ASP A 499 -7.42 -14.22 -21.48
CA ASP A 499 -6.67 -14.28 -22.72
C ASP A 499 -6.85 -15.65 -23.38
N THR A 500 -6.48 -15.72 -24.65
CA THR A 500 -6.32 -16.99 -25.36
C THR A 500 -4.84 -17.35 -25.39
N ASP A 501 -4.47 -18.35 -24.59
CA ASP A 501 -3.12 -18.90 -24.52
C ASP A 501 -2.81 -19.88 -25.66
N ASN A 502 -1.56 -20.31 -25.77
CA ASN A 502 -1.18 -21.37 -26.72
C ASN A 502 -1.84 -22.72 -26.40
N VAL A 503 -2.06 -23.00 -25.11
CA VAL A 503 -2.69 -24.23 -24.64
C VAL A 503 -4.18 -23.98 -24.47
N ARG A 504 -4.97 -24.72 -25.24
CA ARG A 504 -6.43 -24.64 -25.13
C ARG A 504 -6.89 -25.13 -23.77
N THR A 505 -7.47 -24.21 -23.00
CA THR A 505 -8.13 -24.54 -21.74
C THR A 505 -9.63 -24.46 -21.95
N GLU A 506 -10.31 -25.61 -21.89
CA GLU A 506 -11.76 -25.65 -22.02
C GLU A 506 -12.43 -25.31 -20.69
N VAL A 507 -13.43 -24.42 -20.75
CA VAL A 507 -14.23 -24.06 -19.58
C VAL A 507 -15.69 -24.19 -19.96
N THR A 508 -16.44 -25.01 -19.23
CA THR A 508 -17.88 -25.12 -19.44
C THR A 508 -18.56 -23.87 -18.90
N PRO A 509 -19.14 -22.99 -19.73
CA PRO A 509 -19.83 -21.80 -19.25
C PRO A 509 -21.11 -22.17 -18.48
N CYS A 510 -21.77 -21.18 -17.88
CA CYS A 510 -23.14 -21.34 -17.39
C CYS A 510 -24.05 -21.74 -18.56
N LEU A 511 -24.99 -22.65 -18.34
CA LEU A 511 -25.81 -23.21 -19.43
C LEU A 511 -27.17 -22.51 -19.51
N LYS A 512 -27.79 -22.23 -18.36
CA LYS A 512 -29.12 -21.60 -18.32
C LYS A 512 -29.01 -20.09 -18.50
N SER A 513 -30.01 -19.49 -19.13
CA SER A 513 -30.09 -18.03 -19.32
C SER A 513 -30.05 -17.26 -18.00
N GLU A 514 -30.75 -17.76 -16.97
CA GLU A 514 -30.76 -17.18 -15.63
C GLU A 514 -29.36 -17.17 -14.99
N GLU A 515 -28.60 -18.25 -15.14
CA GLU A 515 -27.21 -18.35 -14.64
C GLU A 515 -26.30 -17.37 -15.41
N ARG A 516 -26.43 -17.35 -16.75
CA ARG A 516 -25.67 -16.45 -17.65
C ARG A 516 -26.00 -14.97 -17.46
N SER A 517 -27.12 -14.64 -16.84
CA SER A 517 -27.47 -13.25 -16.50
C SER A 517 -26.69 -12.72 -15.28
N VAL A 518 -26.12 -13.63 -14.48
CA VAL A 518 -25.39 -13.34 -13.24
C VAL A 518 -23.89 -13.57 -13.40
N LEU A 519 -23.49 -14.66 -14.06
CA LEU A 519 -22.08 -15.07 -14.19
C LEU A 519 -21.75 -15.47 -15.62
N GLN A 520 -20.73 -14.85 -16.20
CA GLN A 520 -20.18 -15.22 -17.51
C GLN A 520 -18.67 -15.33 -17.47
N ILE A 521 -18.12 -16.14 -18.38
CA ILE A 521 -16.70 -16.16 -18.70
C ILE A 521 -16.52 -16.06 -20.21
N LYS A 522 -15.65 -15.17 -20.66
CA LYS A 522 -15.34 -14.96 -22.07
C LYS A 522 -13.82 -14.90 -22.28
N ARG A 523 -13.37 -15.33 -23.45
CA ARG A 523 -11.96 -15.22 -23.88
C ARG A 523 -11.79 -14.23 -25.02
N PHE A 524 -10.68 -13.51 -25.04
CA PHE A 524 -10.29 -12.68 -26.20
C PHE A 524 -9.93 -13.55 -27.39
N GLN A 525 -10.43 -13.20 -28.56
CA GLN A 525 -10.12 -13.90 -29.81
C GLN A 525 -10.07 -12.91 -30.96
N LEU A 526 -8.98 -12.95 -31.74
CA LEU A 526 -8.91 -12.30 -33.04
C LEU A 526 -9.47 -13.24 -34.12
N GLU A 527 -10.45 -12.76 -34.89
CA GLU A 527 -11.07 -13.47 -36.01
C GLU A 527 -11.22 -12.48 -37.16
N ASP A 528 -10.63 -12.78 -38.32
CA ASP A 528 -10.68 -11.96 -39.53
C ASP A 528 -10.31 -10.48 -39.33
N GLY A 529 -9.29 -10.22 -38.50
CA GLY A 529 -8.83 -8.87 -38.17
C GLY A 529 -9.71 -8.10 -37.18
N SER A 530 -10.77 -8.73 -36.67
CA SER A 530 -11.65 -8.19 -35.63
C SER A 530 -11.39 -8.85 -34.27
N ALA A 531 -11.30 -8.05 -33.21
CA ALA A 531 -11.17 -8.54 -31.85
C ALA A 531 -12.55 -8.75 -31.22
N LYS A 532 -12.80 -9.95 -30.67
CA LYS A 532 -14.08 -10.34 -30.06
C LYS A 532 -13.88 -11.02 -28.71
N LEU A 533 -14.93 -10.99 -27.88
CA LEU A 533 -15.05 -11.79 -26.66
C LEU A 533 -16.00 -12.96 -26.90
N ILE A 534 -15.48 -14.19 -26.85
CA ILE A 534 -16.23 -15.41 -27.17
C ILE A 534 -16.24 -16.41 -26.02
N ASP A 535 -17.13 -17.42 -26.08
CA ASP A 535 -17.17 -18.47 -25.06
C ASP A 535 -15.92 -19.37 -25.14
N PRO A 536 -15.33 -19.77 -23.99
CA PRO A 536 -14.17 -20.66 -23.93
C PRO A 536 -14.53 -22.15 -24.12
N THR A 537 -15.25 -22.49 -25.20
CA THR A 537 -15.71 -23.85 -25.53
C THR A 537 -15.00 -24.43 -26.77
N SER A 538 -15.20 -25.74 -27.00
CA SER A 538 -14.47 -26.61 -27.94
C SER A 538 -14.60 -26.28 -29.43
N ASN A 539 -15.53 -25.40 -29.83
CA ASN A 539 -15.82 -25.13 -31.24
C ASN A 539 -15.56 -23.66 -31.61
N GLY A 540 -14.69 -23.42 -32.60
CA GLY A 540 -14.42 -22.08 -33.14
C GLY A 540 -12.94 -21.82 -33.45
N TYR A 541 -12.67 -20.64 -34.04
CA TYR A 541 -11.32 -20.16 -34.32
C TYR A 541 -10.52 -20.01 -33.02
N TYR A 542 -9.26 -20.46 -33.03
CA TYR A 542 -8.38 -20.46 -31.86
C TYR A 542 -7.02 -19.90 -32.26
N SER A 543 -6.74 -18.68 -31.82
CA SER A 543 -5.43 -18.05 -32.02
C SER A 543 -5.01 -17.33 -30.76
N ARG A 544 -3.72 -17.42 -30.43
CA ARG A 544 -3.17 -16.81 -29.23
C ARG A 544 -3.43 -15.31 -29.23
N THR A 545 -4.24 -14.83 -28.30
CA THR A 545 -4.72 -13.44 -28.28
C THR A 545 -4.71 -12.95 -26.84
N VAL A 546 -3.92 -11.90 -26.56
CA VAL A 546 -3.95 -11.21 -25.26
C VAL A 546 -4.75 -9.92 -25.35
N LEU A 547 -5.14 -9.34 -24.21
CA LEU A 547 -5.88 -8.08 -24.18
C LEU A 547 -5.17 -6.98 -24.99
N GLU A 548 -3.85 -6.85 -24.90
CA GLU A 548 -3.11 -5.83 -25.66
C GLU A 548 -3.22 -6.04 -27.17
N ASP A 549 -3.40 -7.28 -27.66
CA ASP A 549 -3.64 -7.52 -29.09
C ASP A 549 -4.94 -6.89 -29.58
N CYS A 550 -5.88 -6.63 -28.66
CA CYS A 550 -7.23 -6.16 -28.92
C CYS A 550 -7.43 -4.66 -28.59
N LEU A 551 -6.38 -3.94 -28.19
CA LEU A 551 -6.42 -2.51 -27.92
C LEU A 551 -6.32 -1.69 -29.20
N PRO A 552 -6.98 -0.52 -29.31
CA PRO A 552 -6.76 0.43 -30.40
C PRO A 552 -5.27 0.74 -30.62
N ALA A 553 -4.79 0.60 -31.85
CA ALA A 553 -3.37 0.71 -32.18
C ALA A 553 -2.76 2.08 -31.81
N SER A 554 -3.45 3.17 -32.15
CA SER A 554 -3.00 4.54 -31.87
C SER A 554 -2.83 4.78 -30.37
N ASP A 555 -3.85 4.42 -29.61
CA ASP A 555 -3.92 4.68 -28.17
C ASP A 555 -2.84 3.88 -27.42
N TYR A 556 -2.55 2.66 -27.90
CA TYR A 556 -1.47 1.83 -27.36
C TYR A 556 -0.08 2.38 -27.73
N ALA A 557 0.12 2.86 -28.96
CA ALA A 557 1.38 3.48 -29.38
C ALA A 557 1.70 4.73 -28.56
N ASP A 558 0.70 5.59 -28.32
CA ASP A 558 0.83 6.79 -27.48
C ASP A 558 1.23 6.42 -26.04
N ALA A 559 0.59 5.40 -25.46
CA ALA A 559 0.93 4.88 -24.14
C ALA A 559 2.39 4.39 -24.06
N CYS A 560 2.87 3.72 -25.12
CA CYS A 560 4.24 3.29 -25.22
C CYS A 560 5.20 4.49 -25.31
N ASN A 561 4.89 5.52 -26.10
CA ASN A 561 5.71 6.73 -26.22
C ASN A 561 5.83 7.52 -24.91
N ILE A 562 4.73 7.65 -24.17
CA ILE A 562 4.74 8.25 -22.83
C ILE A 562 5.69 7.46 -21.91
N THR A 563 5.59 6.13 -21.94
CA THR A 563 6.43 5.25 -21.11
C THR A 563 7.91 5.32 -21.52
N CYS A 564 8.21 5.35 -22.82
CA CYS A 564 9.56 5.55 -23.34
C CYS A 564 10.15 6.88 -22.85
N SER A 565 9.36 7.95 -22.84
CA SER A 565 9.78 9.27 -22.35
C SER A 565 10.10 9.25 -20.86
N ILE A 566 9.24 8.63 -20.04
CA ILE A 566 9.45 8.47 -18.59
C ILE A 566 10.74 7.68 -18.30
N LEU A 567 10.96 6.60 -19.03
CA LEU A 567 12.12 5.72 -18.87
C LEU A 567 13.36 6.20 -19.65
N LYS A 568 13.30 7.38 -20.28
CA LYS A 568 14.37 7.99 -21.09
C LYS A 568 14.93 7.02 -22.14
N LYS A 569 14.06 6.26 -22.81
CA LYS A 569 14.45 5.35 -23.87
C LYS A 569 14.87 6.14 -25.13
N PRO A 570 15.90 5.69 -25.86
CA PRO A 570 16.46 6.44 -26.99
C PRO A 570 15.68 6.26 -28.30
N PHE A 571 14.47 5.71 -28.25
CA PHE A 571 13.64 5.43 -29.42
C PHE A 571 12.21 5.91 -29.21
N SER A 572 11.56 6.29 -30.30
CA SER A 572 10.12 6.58 -30.39
C SER A 572 9.41 5.47 -31.13
N ILE A 573 8.09 5.39 -30.93
CA ILE A 573 7.22 4.41 -31.57
C ILE A 573 6.24 5.15 -32.47
N GLU A 574 6.37 4.94 -33.78
CA GLU A 574 5.44 5.48 -34.77
C GLU A 574 4.34 4.47 -35.06
N CYS A 575 3.09 4.92 -34.97
CA CYS A 575 1.92 4.07 -35.18
C CYS A 575 1.61 3.94 -36.67
N ASN A 576 1.47 2.71 -37.15
CA ASN A 576 0.94 2.40 -38.47
C ASN A 576 -0.50 2.94 -38.60
N PRO A 577 -0.77 3.89 -39.51
CA PRO A 577 -2.08 4.51 -39.65
C PRO A 577 -3.19 3.53 -40.09
N SER A 578 -2.80 2.41 -40.71
CA SER A 578 -3.74 1.37 -41.18
C SER A 578 -4.07 0.32 -40.12
N ALA A 579 -3.37 0.32 -38.98
CA ALA A 579 -3.60 -0.66 -37.93
C ALA A 579 -4.82 -0.28 -37.08
N THR A 580 -5.81 -1.17 -37.01
CA THR A 580 -6.96 -1.00 -36.12
C THR A 580 -6.60 -1.32 -34.68
N TYR A 581 -5.91 -2.44 -34.48
CA TYR A 581 -5.55 -2.97 -33.17
C TYR A 581 -4.03 -3.07 -33.00
N ALA A 582 -3.57 -3.08 -31.74
CA ALA A 582 -2.15 -3.08 -31.44
C ALA A 582 -1.46 -4.39 -31.86
N MET A 583 -2.13 -5.55 -31.69
CA MET A 583 -1.66 -6.83 -32.24
C MET A 583 -0.19 -7.14 -31.87
N VAL A 584 0.15 -6.99 -30.59
CA VAL A 584 1.51 -7.10 -30.04
C VAL A 584 2.14 -8.48 -30.28
N ASN A 585 1.36 -9.56 -30.21
CA ASN A 585 1.81 -10.92 -30.52
C ASN A 585 1.85 -11.23 -32.03
N TYR A 586 1.18 -10.42 -32.85
CA TYR A 586 1.06 -10.61 -34.30
C TYR A 586 1.95 -9.61 -35.02
N ASP A 587 3.25 -9.80 -34.84
CA ASP A 587 4.25 -9.03 -35.56
C ASP A 587 4.20 -7.52 -35.28
N MET A 588 3.62 -7.11 -34.14
CA MET A 588 3.49 -5.72 -33.72
C MET A 588 2.95 -4.85 -34.85
N ALA A 589 1.81 -5.27 -35.41
CA ALA A 589 1.20 -4.66 -36.61
C ALA A 589 0.94 -3.15 -36.47
N PHE A 590 0.90 -2.64 -35.23
CA PHE A 590 0.81 -1.22 -34.90
C PHE A 590 2.07 -0.41 -35.20
N LEU A 591 3.24 -1.03 -35.41
CA LEU A 591 4.46 -0.30 -35.76
C LEU A 591 4.50 0.06 -37.25
N GLU A 592 4.88 1.28 -37.55
CA GLU A 592 5.14 1.72 -38.92
C GLU A 592 6.36 1.01 -39.54
N THR A 593 6.34 0.87 -40.88
CA THR A 593 7.32 0.07 -41.64
C THR A 593 8.74 0.64 -41.57
N ASP A 594 8.91 1.97 -41.46
CA ASP A 594 10.24 2.58 -41.34
C ASP A 594 10.88 2.42 -39.93
N SER A 595 10.05 2.11 -38.93
CA SER A 595 10.47 1.78 -37.56
C SER A 595 11.00 0.33 -37.39
N LEU A 596 11.06 -0.46 -38.48
CA LEU A 596 11.51 -1.86 -38.47
C LEU A 596 12.95 -2.06 -37.93
N LYS A 597 13.83 -1.06 -38.05
CA LYS A 597 15.22 -1.14 -37.56
C LYS A 597 15.34 -1.35 -36.05
N HIS A 598 14.32 -0.94 -35.28
CA HIS A 598 14.29 -1.09 -33.82
C HIS A 598 13.25 -2.10 -33.33
N ARG A 599 12.63 -2.86 -34.23
CA ARG A 599 11.52 -3.79 -33.90
C ARG A 599 11.88 -4.79 -32.79
N GLY A 600 13.09 -5.35 -32.83
CA GLY A 600 13.57 -6.25 -31.77
C GLY A 600 13.66 -5.56 -30.41
N THR A 601 14.16 -4.33 -30.39
CA THR A 601 14.26 -3.50 -29.17
C THR A 601 12.89 -3.10 -28.64
N VAL A 602 11.98 -2.66 -29.51
CA VAL A 602 10.61 -2.32 -29.11
C VAL A 602 9.89 -3.56 -28.61
N LYS A 603 10.06 -4.72 -29.27
CA LYS A 603 9.46 -5.99 -28.82
C LYS A 603 9.95 -6.37 -27.43
N ALA A 604 11.26 -6.31 -27.19
CA ALA A 604 11.82 -6.57 -25.85
C ALA A 604 11.28 -5.57 -24.82
N PHE A 605 11.08 -4.30 -25.21
CA PHE A 605 10.52 -3.26 -24.36
C PHE A 605 9.06 -3.54 -23.98
N VAL A 606 8.17 -3.79 -24.94
CA VAL A 606 6.73 -4.01 -24.67
C VAL A 606 6.41 -5.37 -24.08
N MET A 607 7.32 -6.34 -24.19
CA MET A 607 7.16 -7.67 -23.60
C MET A 607 7.73 -7.78 -22.18
N ASP A 608 8.50 -6.78 -21.72
CA ASP A 608 9.00 -6.72 -20.36
C ASP A 608 7.87 -6.45 -19.36
N SER A 609 7.76 -7.26 -18.30
CA SER A 609 6.65 -7.20 -17.35
C SER A 609 6.52 -5.87 -16.62
N HIS A 610 7.64 -5.19 -16.32
CA HIS A 610 7.60 -3.88 -15.68
C HIS A 610 7.11 -2.81 -16.65
N ASN A 611 7.61 -2.83 -17.89
CA ASN A 611 7.17 -1.89 -18.91
C ASN A 611 5.71 -2.10 -19.31
N LYS A 612 5.23 -3.34 -19.43
CA LYS A 612 3.80 -3.66 -19.66
C LYS A 612 2.89 -2.97 -18.65
N TYR A 613 3.23 -3.10 -17.37
CA TYR A 613 2.50 -2.43 -16.30
C TYR A 613 2.52 -0.92 -16.47
N LEU A 614 3.68 -0.31 -16.72
CA LEU A 614 3.79 1.15 -16.93
C LEU A 614 3.02 1.63 -18.18
N ILE A 615 3.07 0.88 -19.28
CA ILE A 615 2.29 1.17 -20.50
C ILE A 615 0.80 1.15 -20.16
N SER A 616 0.34 0.14 -19.42
CA SER A 616 -1.05 0.05 -18.98
C SER A 616 -1.45 1.20 -18.06
N GLU A 617 -0.55 1.71 -17.21
CA GLU A 617 -0.77 2.89 -16.36
C GLU A 617 -0.83 4.18 -17.18
N ASN A 618 -0.08 4.28 -18.28
CA ASN A 618 -0.04 5.46 -19.15
C ASN A 618 -1.06 5.44 -20.30
N TYR A 619 -1.75 4.30 -20.50
CA TYR A 619 -2.78 4.17 -21.53
C TYR A 619 -3.90 5.21 -21.39
N VAL A 620 -4.37 5.78 -22.48
CA VAL A 620 -5.54 6.66 -22.50
C VAL A 620 -6.45 6.19 -23.61
N SER A 621 -7.66 5.77 -23.25
CA SER A 621 -8.67 5.40 -24.25
C SER A 621 -9.28 6.66 -24.85
N LEU A 622 -9.12 6.82 -26.16
CA LEU A 622 -9.87 7.79 -26.96
C LEU A 622 -11.02 7.11 -27.71
N ARG A 623 -10.95 5.79 -27.90
CA ARG A 623 -11.94 5.00 -28.66
C ARG A 623 -12.25 3.68 -27.96
N ASN A 624 -13.53 3.33 -27.93
CA ASN A 624 -13.95 2.04 -27.38
C ASN A 624 -13.90 0.95 -28.47
N PRO A 625 -13.12 -0.13 -28.29
CA PRO A 625 -13.09 -1.25 -29.21
C PRO A 625 -14.42 -2.04 -29.17
N GLU A 626 -14.77 -2.70 -30.26
CA GLU A 626 -16.10 -3.32 -30.43
C GLU A 626 -16.42 -4.37 -29.35
N TRP A 627 -15.42 -5.18 -28.96
CA TRP A 627 -15.58 -6.21 -27.94
C TRP A 627 -16.02 -5.66 -26.57
N MET A 628 -15.80 -4.38 -26.28
CA MET A 628 -16.27 -3.73 -25.06
C MET A 628 -17.79 -3.75 -24.94
N LYS A 629 -18.49 -3.74 -26.08
CA LYS A 629 -19.96 -3.81 -26.10
C LYS A 629 -20.47 -5.08 -25.42
N THR A 630 -19.78 -6.21 -25.58
CA THR A 630 -20.13 -7.47 -24.91
C THR A 630 -20.11 -7.32 -23.38
N ILE A 631 -19.13 -6.59 -22.84
CA ILE A 631 -19.03 -6.32 -21.40
C ILE A 631 -20.15 -5.38 -20.96
N THR A 632 -20.34 -4.25 -21.65
CA THR A 632 -21.36 -3.27 -21.28
C THR A 632 -22.78 -3.81 -21.38
N ASP A 633 -23.07 -4.63 -22.40
CA ASP A 633 -24.37 -5.27 -22.60
C ASP A 633 -24.67 -6.28 -21.48
N PHE A 634 -23.67 -7.02 -21.01
CA PHE A 634 -23.83 -7.94 -19.90
C PHE A 634 -24.24 -7.21 -18.60
N PHE A 635 -23.61 -6.06 -18.31
CA PHE A 635 -23.91 -5.30 -17.10
C PHE A 635 -25.18 -4.43 -17.22
N SER A 636 -25.64 -4.13 -18.43
CA SER A 636 -26.84 -3.35 -18.65
C SER A 636 -28.09 -4.01 -18.04
N PRO A 637 -29.07 -3.22 -17.55
CA PRO A 637 -30.34 -3.76 -17.10
C PRO A 637 -31.07 -4.42 -18.27
N PRO A 638 -31.83 -5.50 -18.04
CA PRO A 638 -32.56 -6.17 -19.12
C PRO A 638 -33.53 -5.17 -19.76
N THR A 639 -33.40 -4.97 -21.07
CA THR A 639 -34.35 -4.19 -21.86
C THR A 639 -35.73 -4.84 -21.70
N LYS A 640 -36.67 -4.13 -21.06
CA LYS A 640 -38.07 -4.56 -21.04
C LYS A 640 -38.52 -4.73 -22.50
N PRO A 641 -39.15 -5.85 -22.88
CA PRO A 641 -39.72 -5.96 -24.20
C PRO A 641 -40.75 -4.83 -24.38
N SER A 642 -40.60 -4.04 -25.44
CA SER A 642 -41.56 -2.98 -25.78
C SER A 642 -42.96 -3.59 -25.87
N GLU A 643 -43.94 -3.03 -25.16
CA GLU A 643 -45.36 -3.44 -25.19
C GLU A 643 -46.04 -3.31 -26.57
N ALA A 644 -45.29 -2.96 -27.61
CA ALA A 644 -45.80 -2.78 -28.97
C ALA A 644 -46.10 -4.06 -29.75
N SER A 645 -45.74 -5.26 -29.26
CA SER A 645 -45.96 -6.53 -29.99
C SER A 645 -47.13 -7.38 -29.51
N LYS A 646 -47.95 -6.92 -28.55
CA LYS A 646 -49.11 -7.69 -28.02
C LYS A 646 -50.48 -7.26 -28.56
N LYS A 647 -50.56 -6.40 -29.59
CA LYS A 647 -51.85 -5.87 -30.08
C LYS A 647 -52.37 -6.36 -31.43
N ASN A 648 -51.72 -7.30 -32.11
CA ASN A 648 -52.15 -7.72 -33.46
C ASN A 648 -52.73 -9.15 -33.61
N ASP A 649 -52.88 -9.95 -32.56
CA ASP A 649 -53.38 -11.35 -32.69
C ASP A 649 -54.76 -11.63 -32.07
N THR A 650 -55.58 -10.60 -31.84
CA THR A 650 -56.98 -10.80 -31.41
C THR A 650 -57.96 -10.01 -32.27
N ALA A 651 -58.08 -10.37 -33.55
CA ALA A 651 -59.18 -9.89 -34.40
C ALA A 651 -59.42 -10.80 -35.63
N VAL A 652 -59.50 -12.13 -35.46
CA VAL A 652 -60.24 -12.99 -36.41
C VAL A 652 -60.80 -14.19 -35.63
N LEU A 653 -62.05 -14.06 -35.16
CA LEU A 653 -63.03 -15.14 -34.96
C LEU A 653 -64.29 -14.48 -34.36
N GLY A 654 -65.23 -14.17 -35.25
CA GLY A 654 -66.54 -13.59 -35.01
C GLY A 654 -67.28 -13.51 -36.33
#